data_AF-A0A261PXT2-F1
#
_entry.id   AF-A0A261PXT2-F1
#
_cell.length_a   1.000
_cell.length_b   1.000
_cell.length_c   1.000
_cell.angle_alpha   90.00
_cell.angle_beta   90.00
_cell.angle_gamma   90.00
#
_symmetry.space_group_name_H-M   'P 1'
#
loop_
_entity.id
_entity.type
_entity.pdbx_description
1 polymer ?
#
loop_
_entity_poly.entity_id
_entity_poly.type
_entity_poly.pdbx_seq_one_letter_code
_entity_poly.pdbx_strand_id
1 'polypeptide(L)'
;MRFQPASGRFQTYLPNQRFSYNVMSRLNEGQLLYGLTNGFLRFDPRQLQHWVSLPTVVLTDFKLFNESVGIGQVSQGDTVLRQSLSETQEITLHYKNNVFSVDFAALDVANPEGTTYVYQMEGFDQAWIPVDAQHRSATYTNLSAGTYTFRVKAANSFGEWSAKPAALTFQILPPPWKTWWAITGYIVLFHILLLIFIRYLLLQARQRDALALEQIEKEQLKNLHQLKLRFFTDISHEFRTPLTLMAGPIEELMNSSEVRGKVREKVQLLQRNSRKLLQLIEELMTFQKLEQGKVQLHKRTLNLVDWVEEMYQNFVPLAERRQITFELTAPTSEIRSDIDPVQLEKVLNNLLSNAFKFTPAGGQVRLDLFLSEPDGVCLRVQDTGSGLTPEQQSHLFERFYQSDPNRGGSGVGLSLVKSLIELHGGRITVTSEPDVQTEFTVWLPLQNALSETQPLHLRTEPLVQSEVGAIRWLGMPEDEKPELLLVDDNDEVLEFLSLLFQDHYRITRALNGQEALACVQQREPQAIISDVMMPVMDGLELCRNLKSNLDTCHVPLILLTARARVESEMEGIGVGADDYVAKPFHPDLLRLRVQTLIENRQQLIRKYQSAEEIIPKDLTRNPLDEAFLQKVIQSIEQNLSNEEFSVEELGECVCMSRSNLFRKLKALTGQTPLEFIYFIRLKHAMQLLLERKYSISEITYEVGFKNPSSFSKSFRKQFGKAPTEYLQEQIARQKN
;
A
#
# COMPACT_ATOMS: atom_id res chain seq x y z
N MET A 1 -51.18 -97.36 53.05
CA MET A 1 -51.53 -95.95 53.32
C MET A 1 -52.43 -95.90 54.54
N ARG A 2 -52.35 -94.87 55.39
CA ARG A 2 -53.29 -94.63 56.51
C ARG A 2 -54.12 -93.41 56.17
N PHE A 3 -55.43 -93.53 56.22
CA PHE A 3 -56.30 -92.36 56.12
C PHE A 3 -56.29 -91.60 57.45
N GLN A 4 -56.02 -90.29 57.41
CA GLN A 4 -56.15 -89.42 58.58
C GLN A 4 -57.47 -88.65 58.48
N PRO A 5 -58.50 -89.00 59.27
CA PRO A 5 -59.82 -88.39 59.15
C PRO A 5 -59.83 -86.88 59.43
N ALA A 6 -58.94 -86.40 60.31
CA ALA A 6 -58.87 -84.99 60.70
C ALA A 6 -58.34 -84.06 59.61
N SER A 7 -57.47 -84.54 58.72
CA SER A 7 -56.87 -83.75 57.63
C SER A 7 -57.45 -84.08 56.26
N GLY A 8 -58.30 -85.12 56.16
CA GLY A 8 -58.84 -85.62 54.90
C GLY A 8 -57.79 -86.20 53.95
N ARG A 9 -56.54 -86.39 54.39
CA ARG A 9 -55.41 -86.83 53.57
C ARG A 9 -55.10 -88.31 53.81
N PHE A 10 -54.66 -88.98 52.73
CA PHE A 10 -54.04 -90.30 52.81
C PHE A 10 -52.54 -90.14 53.08
N GLN A 11 -52.05 -90.84 54.09
CA GLN A 11 -50.64 -90.88 54.43
C GLN A 11 -50.01 -92.17 53.91
N THR A 12 -48.98 -92.04 53.08
CA THR A 12 -48.26 -93.18 52.50
C THR A 12 -46.97 -93.44 53.27
N TYR A 13 -46.86 -94.60 53.92
CA TYR A 13 -45.67 -94.96 54.72
C TYR A 13 -44.64 -95.78 53.94
N LEU A 14 -45.07 -96.45 52.87
CA LEU A 14 -44.24 -97.36 52.08
C LEU A 14 -44.48 -97.09 50.58
N PRO A 15 -44.14 -95.88 50.09
CA PRO A 15 -44.45 -95.47 48.72
C PRO A 15 -43.75 -96.35 47.66
N ASN A 16 -42.62 -96.97 48.01
CA ASN A 16 -41.77 -97.73 47.09
C ASN A 16 -42.03 -99.25 47.11
N GLN A 17 -43.03 -99.73 47.86
CA GLN A 17 -43.34 -101.16 47.97
C GLN A 17 -44.56 -101.54 47.11
N ARG A 18 -44.47 -102.68 46.40
CA ARG A 18 -45.56 -103.21 45.56
C ARG A 18 -46.29 -104.33 46.31
N PHE A 19 -47.54 -104.06 46.67
CA PHE A 19 -48.40 -104.98 47.42
C PHE A 19 -49.15 -105.91 46.48
N SER A 20 -49.24 -107.19 46.85
CA SER A 20 -50.03 -108.21 46.13
C SER A 20 -51.51 -108.05 46.43
N TYR A 21 -52.34 -108.06 45.39
CA TYR A 21 -53.77 -107.81 45.51
C TYR A 21 -54.48 -108.85 46.39
N ASN A 22 -55.32 -108.39 47.33
CA ASN A 22 -56.10 -109.19 48.28
C ASN A 22 -55.34 -110.15 49.21
N VAL A 23 -54.01 -110.05 49.29
CA VAL A 23 -53.21 -110.83 50.25
C VAL A 23 -53.00 -109.99 51.51
N MET A 24 -53.98 -109.98 52.41
CA MET A 24 -53.81 -109.40 53.75
C MET A 24 -54.41 -110.28 54.84
N SER A 25 -53.78 -110.28 56.01
CA SER A 25 -54.33 -110.92 57.21
C SER A 25 -54.00 -110.11 58.46
N ARG A 26 -54.89 -110.12 59.44
CA ARG A 26 -54.68 -109.50 60.75
C ARG A 26 -54.30 -110.59 61.75
N LEU A 27 -53.14 -110.45 62.36
CA LEU A 27 -52.64 -111.37 63.38
C LEU A 27 -53.19 -111.01 64.76
N ASN A 28 -53.18 -112.00 65.67
CA ASN A 28 -53.51 -111.81 67.07
C ASN A 28 -52.60 -110.72 67.68
N GLU A 29 -53.16 -109.88 68.54
CA GLU A 29 -52.57 -108.62 69.05
C GLU A 29 -52.60 -107.39 68.12
N GLY A 30 -53.25 -107.46 66.94
CA GLY A 30 -53.53 -106.27 66.13
C GLY A 30 -52.46 -105.87 65.11
N GLN A 31 -51.46 -106.74 64.90
CA GLN A 31 -50.48 -106.60 63.81
C GLN A 31 -51.10 -106.93 62.45
N LEU A 32 -50.61 -106.29 61.39
CA LEU A 32 -51.07 -106.51 60.02
C LEU A 32 -49.99 -107.23 59.22
N LEU A 33 -50.43 -108.22 58.42
CA LEU A 33 -49.61 -108.94 57.47
C LEU A 33 -50.12 -108.62 56.06
N TYR A 34 -49.22 -108.18 55.17
CA TYR A 34 -49.53 -107.93 53.77
C TYR A 34 -48.62 -108.78 52.87
N GLY A 35 -49.17 -109.36 51.82
CA GLY A 35 -48.38 -109.99 50.76
C GLY A 35 -47.71 -108.93 49.89
N LEU A 36 -46.43 -109.12 49.62
CA LEU A 36 -45.66 -108.38 48.63
C LEU A 36 -45.39 -109.28 47.42
N THR A 37 -44.96 -108.70 46.30
CA THR A 37 -44.55 -109.49 45.12
C THR A 37 -43.36 -110.42 45.40
N ASN A 38 -42.59 -110.17 46.45
CA ASN A 38 -41.37 -110.90 46.81
C ASN A 38 -41.34 -111.37 48.28
N GLY A 39 -42.50 -111.58 48.92
CA GLY A 39 -42.57 -112.07 50.28
C GLY A 39 -43.81 -111.57 51.02
N PHE A 40 -43.68 -111.33 52.33
CA PHE A 40 -44.73 -110.72 53.12
C PHE A 40 -44.14 -109.66 54.05
N LEU A 41 -44.91 -108.61 54.31
CA LEU A 41 -44.61 -107.56 55.25
C LEU A 41 -45.47 -107.74 56.49
N ARG A 42 -44.81 -107.89 57.65
CA ARG A 42 -45.47 -107.88 58.96
C ARG A 42 -45.11 -106.58 59.66
N PHE A 43 -46.11 -105.81 60.09
CA PHE A 43 -45.88 -104.61 60.90
C PHE A 43 -47.03 -104.35 61.87
N ASP A 44 -46.73 -103.72 63.00
CA ASP A 44 -47.75 -103.18 63.89
C ASP A 44 -48.06 -101.73 63.49
N PRO A 45 -49.29 -101.42 63.02
CA PRO A 45 -49.64 -100.04 62.64
C PRO A 45 -49.56 -99.05 63.80
N ARG A 46 -49.57 -99.49 65.07
CA ARG A 46 -49.39 -98.62 66.24
C ARG A 46 -47.94 -98.21 66.48
N GLN A 47 -46.99 -98.99 65.95
CA GLN A 47 -45.54 -98.71 66.07
C GLN A 47 -45.01 -97.83 64.93
N LEU A 48 -45.85 -97.49 63.95
CA LEU A 48 -45.49 -96.55 62.89
C LEU A 48 -45.37 -95.14 63.46
N GLN A 49 -44.16 -94.77 63.87
CA GLN A 49 -43.82 -93.41 64.25
C GLN A 49 -43.61 -92.53 63.00
N HIS A 50 -44.13 -91.31 63.07
CA HIS A 50 -44.00 -90.32 62.01
C HIS A 50 -42.68 -89.57 62.20
N TRP A 51 -41.71 -89.77 61.31
CA TRP A 51 -40.50 -88.96 61.27
C TRP A 51 -40.63 -87.98 60.11
N VAL A 52 -41.00 -86.74 60.44
CA VAL A 52 -40.86 -85.61 59.52
C VAL A 52 -39.41 -85.17 59.59
N SER A 53 -38.64 -85.44 58.54
CA SER A 53 -37.35 -84.76 58.35
C SER A 53 -37.61 -83.48 57.56
N LEU A 54 -37.30 -82.33 58.16
CA LEU A 54 -37.25 -81.08 57.42
C LEU A 54 -35.97 -81.07 56.57
N PRO A 55 -36.05 -80.77 55.27
CA PRO A 55 -34.89 -80.81 54.41
C PRO A 55 -33.92 -79.67 54.77
N THR A 56 -32.64 -80.00 54.92
CA THR A 56 -31.58 -78.98 55.01
C THR A 56 -31.11 -78.65 53.59
N VAL A 57 -31.21 -77.39 53.20
CA VAL A 57 -30.71 -76.94 51.89
C VAL A 57 -29.25 -76.54 52.02
N VAL A 58 -28.42 -77.01 51.10
CA VAL A 58 -27.01 -76.64 50.98
C VAL A 58 -26.74 -76.09 49.60
N LEU A 59 -25.83 -75.12 49.51
CA LEU A 59 -25.30 -74.63 48.24
C LEU A 59 -24.21 -75.58 47.78
N THR A 60 -24.34 -76.14 46.58
CA THR A 60 -23.50 -77.23 46.09
C THR A 60 -22.37 -76.74 45.20
N ASP A 61 -22.62 -75.70 44.40
CA ASP A 61 -21.63 -75.17 43.47
C ASP A 61 -21.87 -73.68 43.21
N PHE A 62 -20.79 -72.98 42.85
CA PHE A 62 -20.83 -71.60 42.41
C PHE A 62 -20.07 -71.49 41.09
N LYS A 63 -20.76 -70.99 40.06
CA LYS A 63 -20.24 -70.91 38.70
C LYS A 63 -20.11 -69.47 38.26
N LEU A 64 -18.96 -69.10 37.70
CA LEU A 64 -18.76 -67.86 36.97
C LEU A 64 -18.74 -68.16 35.48
N PHE A 65 -19.54 -67.47 34.68
CA PHE A 65 -19.63 -67.71 33.24
C PHE A 65 -19.83 -69.20 32.87
N ASN A 66 -20.64 -69.92 33.67
CA ASN A 66 -20.94 -71.35 33.53
C ASN A 66 -19.78 -72.32 33.84
N GLU A 67 -18.70 -71.84 34.45
CA GLU A 67 -17.58 -72.67 34.94
C GLU A 67 -17.53 -72.67 36.47
N SER A 68 -17.43 -73.86 37.07
CA SER A 68 -17.35 -74.04 38.53
C SER A 68 -16.07 -73.42 39.10
N VAL A 69 -16.21 -72.68 40.20
CA VAL A 69 -15.08 -72.01 40.85
C VAL A 69 -14.56 -72.87 42.01
N GLY A 70 -13.31 -73.31 41.92
CA GLY A 70 -12.64 -74.03 43.00
C GLY A 70 -12.14 -73.13 44.13
N ILE A 71 -11.91 -73.74 45.31
CA ILE A 71 -11.30 -73.06 46.47
C ILE A 71 -9.88 -72.61 46.11
N GLY A 72 -9.60 -71.31 46.25
CA GLY A 72 -8.30 -70.72 45.93
C GLY A 72 -8.00 -70.62 44.42
N GLN A 73 -8.92 -71.03 43.55
CA GLN A 73 -8.76 -70.94 42.11
C GLN A 73 -8.94 -69.50 41.64
N VAL A 74 -8.03 -69.03 40.79
CA VAL A 74 -8.17 -67.73 40.13
C VAL A 74 -9.07 -67.91 38.91
N SER A 75 -10.26 -67.30 38.94
CA SER A 75 -11.18 -67.26 37.80
C SER A 75 -11.30 -65.82 37.31
N GLN A 76 -10.98 -65.59 36.03
CA GLN A 76 -10.89 -64.25 35.41
C GLN A 76 -10.06 -63.22 36.20
N GLY A 77 -8.96 -63.66 36.82
CA GLY A 77 -8.02 -62.80 37.53
C GLY A 77 -8.41 -62.46 38.97
N ASP A 78 -9.49 -63.06 39.49
CA ASP A 78 -9.97 -62.86 40.86
C ASP A 78 -10.08 -64.21 41.60
N THR A 79 -9.76 -64.23 42.90
CA THR A 79 -9.91 -65.42 43.76
C THR A 79 -11.21 -65.27 44.55
N VAL A 80 -12.28 -65.83 44.00
CA VAL A 80 -13.65 -65.56 44.45
C VAL A 80 -14.04 -66.43 45.65
N LEU A 81 -13.60 -67.68 45.71
CA LEU A 81 -13.82 -68.58 46.85
C LEU A 81 -12.51 -68.87 47.59
N ARG A 82 -12.45 -68.51 48.87
CA ARG A 82 -11.28 -68.76 49.74
C ARG A 82 -11.44 -70.00 50.65
N GLN A 83 -12.67 -70.43 50.86
CA GLN A 83 -13.07 -71.57 51.67
C GLN A 83 -14.23 -72.30 50.99
N SER A 84 -14.70 -73.40 51.58
CA SER A 84 -15.85 -74.13 51.04
C SER A 84 -17.07 -73.22 50.88
N LEU A 85 -17.85 -73.43 49.82
CA LEU A 85 -19.09 -72.66 49.58
C LEU A 85 -20.06 -72.78 50.77
N SER A 86 -20.08 -73.92 51.45
CA SER A 86 -20.92 -74.14 52.63
C SER A 86 -20.51 -73.31 53.86
N GLU A 87 -19.27 -72.83 53.92
CA GLU A 87 -18.73 -71.99 55.00
C GLU A 87 -18.63 -70.51 54.60
N THR A 88 -18.86 -70.21 53.33
CA THR A 88 -18.77 -68.86 52.78
C THR A 88 -20.07 -68.11 53.00
N GLN A 89 -20.01 -66.98 53.70
CA GLN A 89 -21.18 -66.11 53.95
C GLN A 89 -21.28 -64.97 52.93
N GLU A 90 -20.15 -64.54 52.39
CA GLU A 90 -20.05 -63.41 51.48
C GLU A 90 -19.05 -63.68 50.34
N ILE A 91 -19.43 -63.33 49.12
CA ILE A 91 -18.59 -63.38 47.93
C ILE A 91 -18.48 -61.97 47.35
N THR A 92 -17.26 -61.46 47.26
CA THR A 92 -16.97 -60.20 46.56
C THR A 92 -16.67 -60.50 45.09
N LEU A 93 -17.37 -59.83 44.18
CA LEU A 93 -17.18 -59.95 42.74
C LEU A 93 -16.68 -58.63 42.16
N HIS A 94 -15.63 -58.70 41.35
CA HIS A 94 -15.20 -57.59 40.53
C HIS A 94 -16.26 -57.24 39.47
N TYR A 95 -16.38 -55.96 39.06
CA TYR A 95 -17.43 -55.49 38.11
C TYR A 95 -17.45 -56.22 36.74
N LYS A 96 -16.37 -56.93 36.40
CA LYS A 96 -16.26 -57.75 35.17
C LYS A 96 -16.93 -59.12 35.31
N ASN A 97 -17.09 -59.62 36.53
CA ASN A 97 -17.64 -60.94 36.84
C ASN A 97 -19.14 -60.83 37.11
N ASN A 98 -19.89 -60.25 36.17
CA ASN A 98 -21.32 -59.90 36.34
C ASN A 98 -22.29 -61.00 35.89
N VAL A 99 -21.79 -62.20 35.56
CA VAL A 99 -22.58 -63.37 35.19
C VAL A 99 -22.17 -64.55 36.05
N PHE A 100 -23.08 -65.02 36.91
CA PHE A 100 -22.82 -66.15 37.80
C PHE A 100 -24.05 -67.02 38.02
N SER A 101 -23.84 -68.26 38.46
CA SER A 101 -24.90 -69.20 38.85
C SER A 101 -24.61 -69.83 40.20
N VAL A 102 -25.65 -70.07 40.98
CA VAL A 102 -25.59 -70.76 42.28
C VAL A 102 -26.37 -72.06 42.17
N ASP A 103 -25.71 -73.19 42.40
CA ASP A 103 -26.34 -74.50 42.44
C ASP A 103 -26.67 -74.87 43.90
N PHE A 104 -27.80 -75.54 44.11
CA PHE A 104 -28.29 -75.89 45.45
C PHE A 104 -28.96 -77.26 45.47
N ALA A 105 -28.93 -77.92 46.64
CA ALA A 105 -29.60 -79.21 46.83
C ALA A 105 -30.17 -79.34 48.25
N ALA A 106 -31.30 -80.03 48.37
CA ALA A 106 -31.84 -80.46 49.64
C ALA A 106 -31.26 -81.82 50.04
N LEU A 107 -30.85 -81.95 51.30
CA LEU A 107 -30.43 -83.22 51.88
C LEU A 107 -31.67 -84.00 52.36
N ASP A 108 -32.48 -84.51 51.43
CA ASP A 108 -33.58 -85.44 51.69
C ASP A 108 -33.29 -86.80 51.02
N VAL A 109 -32.98 -87.81 51.84
CA VAL A 109 -32.61 -89.16 51.37
C VAL A 109 -33.86 -90.02 51.07
N ALA A 110 -35.03 -89.65 51.62
CA ALA A 110 -36.22 -90.49 51.57
C ALA A 110 -36.96 -90.41 50.22
N ASN A 111 -37.02 -89.22 49.62
CA ASN A 111 -37.64 -89.02 48.30
C ASN A 111 -37.09 -87.77 47.57
N PRO A 112 -35.91 -87.86 46.94
CA PRO A 112 -35.28 -86.72 46.27
C PRO A 112 -36.11 -86.11 45.14
N GLU A 113 -36.83 -86.94 44.37
CA GLU A 113 -37.62 -86.50 43.21
C GLU A 113 -38.88 -85.70 43.59
N GLY A 114 -39.38 -85.87 44.83
CA GLY A 114 -40.53 -85.14 45.36
C GLY A 114 -40.19 -83.79 45.98
N THR A 115 -38.93 -83.34 45.93
CA THR A 115 -38.50 -82.08 46.55
C THR A 115 -38.76 -80.90 45.62
N THR A 116 -39.31 -79.81 46.15
CA THR A 116 -39.47 -78.54 45.42
C THR A 116 -38.64 -77.45 46.07
N TYR A 117 -38.16 -76.48 45.29
CA TYR A 117 -37.32 -75.38 45.77
C TYR A 117 -37.95 -74.04 45.45
N VAL A 118 -37.63 -73.03 46.26
CA VAL A 118 -37.85 -71.62 45.93
C VAL A 118 -36.59 -70.85 46.22
N TYR A 119 -36.19 -69.96 45.32
CA TYR A 119 -35.05 -69.07 45.54
C TYR A 119 -35.40 -67.60 45.25
N GLN A 120 -34.57 -66.68 45.77
CA GLN A 120 -34.71 -65.24 45.56
C GLN A 120 -33.35 -64.55 45.73
N MET A 121 -33.04 -63.58 44.87
CA MET A 121 -31.98 -62.59 45.07
C MET A 121 -32.54 -61.29 45.64
N GLU A 122 -32.37 -61.09 46.95
CA GLU A 122 -32.74 -59.82 47.59
C GLU A 122 -31.90 -58.67 47.03
N GLY A 123 -32.57 -57.59 46.62
CA GLY A 123 -31.96 -56.47 45.89
C GLY A 123 -32.09 -56.55 44.37
N PHE A 124 -32.60 -57.66 43.82
CA PHE A 124 -32.87 -57.82 42.39
C PHE A 124 -34.26 -58.43 42.10
N ASP A 125 -34.58 -59.58 42.71
CA ASP A 125 -35.86 -60.27 42.51
C ASP A 125 -36.98 -59.70 43.38
N GLN A 126 -38.13 -59.41 42.78
CA GLN A 126 -39.30 -58.89 43.50
C GLN A 126 -40.09 -59.98 44.27
N ALA A 127 -39.98 -61.25 43.88
CA ALA A 127 -40.68 -62.38 44.50
C ALA A 127 -39.84 -63.67 44.45
N TRP A 128 -40.24 -64.69 45.22
CA TRP A 128 -39.62 -66.02 45.21
C TRP A 128 -39.93 -66.79 43.92
N ILE A 129 -38.91 -67.42 43.33
CA ILE A 129 -38.98 -68.16 42.08
C ILE A 129 -39.04 -69.67 42.40
N PRO A 130 -40.15 -70.37 42.08
CA PRO A 130 -40.28 -71.80 42.32
C PRO A 130 -39.58 -72.64 41.24
N VAL A 131 -38.90 -73.70 41.64
CA VAL A 131 -38.27 -74.69 40.76
C VAL A 131 -38.43 -76.12 41.29
N ASP A 132 -38.41 -77.10 40.40
CA ASP A 132 -38.59 -78.52 40.73
C ASP A 132 -37.26 -79.22 41.09
N ALA A 133 -37.31 -80.52 41.36
CA ALA A 133 -36.14 -81.32 41.70
C ALA A 133 -35.07 -81.40 40.58
N GLN A 134 -35.45 -81.14 39.31
CA GLN A 134 -34.56 -81.22 38.15
C GLN A 134 -33.79 -79.92 37.93
N HIS A 135 -34.35 -78.77 38.31
CA HIS A 135 -33.77 -77.45 38.11
C HIS A 135 -33.17 -76.88 39.41
N ARG A 136 -31.91 -77.23 39.67
CA ARG A 136 -31.18 -76.93 40.92
C ARG A 136 -30.13 -75.82 40.80
N SER A 137 -30.31 -74.90 39.83
CA SER A 137 -29.37 -73.82 39.54
C SER A 137 -30.10 -72.50 39.32
N ALA A 138 -29.60 -71.41 39.90
CA ALA A 138 -30.09 -70.06 39.68
C ALA A 138 -29.01 -69.18 39.03
N THR A 139 -29.27 -68.67 37.83
CA THR A 139 -28.33 -67.84 37.06
C THR A 139 -28.73 -66.37 37.07
N TYR A 140 -27.79 -65.48 37.38
CA TYR A 140 -27.96 -64.02 37.32
C TYR A 140 -26.99 -63.40 36.32
N THR A 141 -27.51 -62.46 35.53
CA THR A 141 -26.73 -61.72 34.53
C THR A 141 -26.86 -60.22 34.78
N ASN A 142 -25.75 -59.51 34.59
CA ASN A 142 -25.71 -58.05 34.54
C ASN A 142 -26.21 -57.32 35.79
N LEU A 143 -25.90 -57.86 36.97
CA LEU A 143 -26.17 -57.17 38.24
C LEU A 143 -25.29 -55.91 38.37
N SER A 144 -25.89 -54.78 38.73
CA SER A 144 -25.18 -53.52 38.99
C SER A 144 -24.29 -53.61 40.24
N ALA A 145 -23.31 -52.72 40.36
CA ALA A 145 -22.50 -52.63 41.59
C ALA A 145 -23.40 -52.37 42.81
N GLY A 146 -23.20 -53.15 43.89
CA GLY A 146 -24.09 -53.16 45.04
C GLY A 146 -23.97 -54.45 45.85
N THR A 147 -24.78 -54.55 46.90
CA THR A 147 -24.85 -55.72 47.79
C THR A 147 -26.17 -56.44 47.56
N TYR A 148 -26.11 -57.75 47.33
CA TYR A 148 -27.27 -58.61 47.06
C TYR A 148 -27.21 -59.86 47.96
N THR A 149 -28.33 -60.46 48.30
CA THR A 149 -28.37 -61.70 49.10
C THR A 149 -29.22 -62.76 48.42
N PHE A 150 -28.58 -63.84 47.98
CA PHE A 150 -29.28 -65.01 47.46
C PHE A 150 -29.81 -65.85 48.61
N ARG A 151 -31.06 -66.31 48.50
CA ARG A 151 -31.70 -67.19 49.47
C ARG A 151 -32.41 -68.34 48.75
N VAL A 152 -32.36 -69.54 49.32
CA VAL A 152 -33.07 -70.72 48.80
C VAL A 152 -33.68 -71.56 49.93
N LYS A 153 -34.90 -72.04 49.72
CA LYS A 153 -35.62 -72.98 50.60
C LYS A 153 -36.07 -74.18 49.80
N ALA A 154 -36.22 -75.31 50.46
CA ALA A 154 -36.77 -76.52 49.86
C ALA A 154 -37.97 -77.00 50.68
N ALA A 155 -38.96 -77.58 50.01
CA ALA A 155 -40.04 -78.33 50.64
C ALA A 155 -39.84 -79.82 50.37
N ASN A 156 -40.02 -80.64 51.41
CA ASN A 156 -39.99 -82.10 51.26
C ASN A 156 -41.19 -82.60 50.45
N SER A 157 -41.24 -83.90 50.18
CA SER A 157 -42.35 -84.56 49.45
C SER A 157 -43.74 -84.41 50.09
N PHE A 158 -43.84 -83.88 51.32
CA PHE A 158 -45.09 -83.57 52.01
C PHE A 158 -45.48 -82.08 51.93
N GLY A 159 -44.66 -81.26 51.28
CA GLY A 159 -44.88 -79.81 51.12
C GLY A 159 -44.46 -78.96 52.32
N GLU A 160 -43.67 -79.51 53.25
CA GLU A 160 -43.17 -78.78 54.41
C GLU A 160 -41.81 -78.14 54.12
N TRP A 161 -41.75 -76.81 54.25
CA TRP A 161 -40.58 -76.00 53.94
C TRP A 161 -39.48 -76.09 54.99
N SER A 162 -38.22 -76.00 54.55
CA SER A 162 -37.05 -75.93 55.41
C SER A 162 -37.17 -74.76 56.42
N ALA A 163 -36.85 -75.04 57.68
CA ALA A 163 -36.97 -74.04 58.76
C ALA A 163 -36.03 -72.83 58.57
N LYS A 164 -34.89 -73.03 57.93
CA LYS A 164 -33.92 -71.98 57.59
C LYS A 164 -33.60 -72.02 56.09
N PRO A 165 -33.66 -70.88 55.37
CA PRO A 165 -33.11 -70.79 54.01
C PRO A 165 -31.59 -70.89 54.06
N ALA A 166 -30.98 -71.51 53.05
CA ALA A 166 -29.56 -71.28 52.78
C ALA A 166 -29.42 -69.88 52.16
N ALA A 167 -28.44 -69.10 52.60
CA ALA A 167 -28.24 -67.74 52.16
C ALA A 167 -26.77 -67.44 51.86
N LEU A 168 -26.52 -66.62 50.83
CA LEU A 168 -25.19 -66.21 50.40
C LEU A 168 -25.23 -64.76 49.91
N THR A 169 -24.38 -63.90 50.47
CA THR A 169 -24.32 -62.48 50.12
C THR A 169 -23.28 -62.23 49.02
N PHE A 170 -23.63 -61.40 48.05
CA PHE A 170 -22.75 -60.98 46.96
C PHE A 170 -22.49 -59.48 47.04
N GLN A 171 -21.22 -59.08 47.00
CA GLN A 171 -20.82 -57.67 46.89
C GLN A 171 -20.15 -57.42 45.54
N ILE A 172 -20.82 -56.69 44.65
CA ILE A 172 -20.30 -56.36 43.31
C ILE A 172 -19.62 -54.99 43.38
N LEU A 173 -18.30 -54.95 43.17
CA LEU A 173 -17.50 -53.71 43.22
C LEU A 173 -17.83 -52.80 42.02
N PRO A 174 -17.84 -51.45 42.19
CA PRO A 174 -18.04 -50.53 41.07
C PRO A 174 -16.81 -50.46 40.15
N PRO A 175 -16.99 -50.14 38.85
CA PRO A 175 -15.87 -49.93 37.94
C PRO A 175 -15.04 -48.70 38.33
N PRO A 176 -13.71 -48.72 38.10
CA PRO A 176 -12.78 -47.69 38.60
C PRO A 176 -13.09 -46.27 38.08
N TRP A 177 -13.64 -46.12 36.87
CA TRP A 177 -14.02 -44.82 36.29
C TRP A 177 -15.33 -44.23 36.84
N LYS A 178 -16.10 -44.99 37.64
CA LYS A 178 -17.31 -44.49 38.32
C LYS A 178 -17.09 -44.22 39.82
N THR A 179 -15.84 -44.28 40.27
CA THR A 179 -15.48 -43.96 41.66
C THR A 179 -15.54 -42.46 41.91
N TRP A 180 -15.76 -42.06 43.17
CA TRP A 180 -15.85 -40.65 43.55
C TRP A 180 -14.56 -39.86 43.20
N TRP A 181 -13.39 -40.46 43.36
CA TRP A 181 -12.11 -39.83 43.02
C TRP A 181 -11.93 -39.65 41.50
N ALA A 182 -12.40 -40.59 40.68
CA ALA A 182 -12.39 -40.45 39.23
C ALA A 182 -13.30 -39.29 38.77
N ILE A 183 -14.50 -39.20 39.35
CA ILE A 183 -15.45 -38.11 39.09
C ILE A 183 -14.83 -36.75 39.49
N THR A 184 -14.20 -36.66 40.67
CA THR A 184 -13.50 -35.42 41.07
C THR A 184 -12.37 -35.08 40.11
N GLY A 185 -11.63 -36.08 39.61
CA GLY A 185 -10.58 -35.89 38.61
C GLY A 185 -11.12 -35.30 37.30
N TYR A 186 -12.27 -35.79 36.83
CA TYR A 186 -12.92 -35.24 35.63
C TYR A 186 -13.37 -33.79 35.82
N ILE A 187 -13.93 -33.44 36.98
CA ILE A 187 -14.36 -32.07 37.30
C ILE A 187 -13.15 -31.13 37.35
N VAL A 188 -12.08 -31.54 38.03
CA VAL A 188 -10.84 -30.75 38.10
C VAL A 188 -10.23 -30.55 36.72
N LEU A 189 -10.14 -31.61 35.92
CA LEU A 189 -9.65 -31.52 34.54
C LEU A 189 -10.49 -30.57 33.70
N PHE A 190 -11.82 -30.65 33.80
CA PHE A 190 -12.73 -29.73 33.12
C PHE A 190 -12.46 -28.27 33.50
N HIS A 191 -12.32 -27.96 34.79
CA HIS A 191 -12.01 -26.59 35.22
C HIS A 191 -10.62 -26.11 34.78
N ILE A 192 -9.61 -26.98 34.77
CA ILE A 192 -8.28 -26.62 34.25
C ILE A 192 -8.37 -26.28 32.76
N LEU A 193 -9.06 -27.12 31.96
CA LEU A 193 -9.26 -26.89 30.54
C LEU A 193 -10.06 -25.60 30.28
N LEU A 194 -11.10 -25.35 31.08
CA LEU A 194 -11.89 -24.13 31.00
C LEU A 194 -11.04 -22.89 31.31
N LEU A 195 -10.19 -22.93 32.34
CA LEU A 195 -9.28 -21.83 32.68
C LEU A 195 -8.25 -21.57 31.57
N ILE A 196 -7.69 -22.63 30.98
CA ILE A 196 -6.78 -22.52 29.84
C ILE A 196 -7.50 -21.87 28.65
N PHE A 197 -8.73 -22.30 28.36
CA PHE A 197 -9.53 -21.76 27.26
C PHE A 197 -9.87 -20.28 27.47
N ILE A 198 -10.33 -19.89 28.67
CA ILE A 198 -10.59 -18.49 29.01
C ILE A 198 -9.31 -17.65 28.89
N ARG A 199 -8.18 -18.15 29.42
CA ARG A 199 -6.89 -17.46 29.33
C ARG A 199 -6.45 -17.28 27.87
N TYR A 200 -6.66 -18.29 27.03
CA TYR A 200 -6.37 -18.23 25.59
C TYR A 200 -7.19 -17.11 24.91
N LEU A 201 -8.51 -17.05 25.15
CA LEU A 201 -9.37 -16.01 24.59
C LEU A 201 -8.97 -14.60 25.04
N LEU A 202 -8.64 -14.42 26.32
CA LEU A 202 -8.20 -13.13 26.85
C LEU A 202 -6.85 -12.68 26.27
N LEU A 203 -5.90 -13.61 26.09
CA LEU A 203 -4.61 -13.31 25.45
C LEU A 203 -4.80 -12.93 23.98
N GLN A 204 -5.67 -13.63 23.27
CA GLN A 204 -5.96 -13.33 21.86
C GLN A 204 -6.64 -11.97 21.70
N ALA A 205 -7.55 -11.59 22.60
CA ALA A 205 -8.16 -10.26 22.61
C ALA A 205 -7.11 -9.16 22.84
N ARG A 206 -6.24 -9.32 23.86
CA ARG A 206 -5.17 -8.35 24.15
C ARG A 206 -4.19 -8.17 22.99
N GLN A 207 -3.85 -9.24 22.28
CA GLN A 207 -2.97 -9.16 21.11
C GLN A 207 -3.60 -8.36 19.97
N ARG A 208 -4.92 -8.53 19.74
CA ARG A 208 -5.64 -7.76 18.73
C ARG A 208 -5.71 -6.27 19.08
N ASP A 209 -6.01 -5.96 20.34
CA ASP A 209 -6.07 -4.58 20.81
C ASP A 209 -4.71 -3.88 20.71
N ALA A 210 -3.63 -4.57 21.07
CA ALA A 210 -2.27 -4.04 20.94
C ALA A 210 -1.89 -3.75 19.48
N LEU A 211 -2.23 -4.66 18.55
CA LEU A 211 -2.00 -4.45 17.12
C LEU A 211 -2.84 -3.29 16.57
N ALA A 212 -4.10 -3.17 16.99
CA ALA A 212 -4.96 -2.07 16.57
C ALA A 212 -4.42 -0.71 17.06
N LEU A 213 -3.96 -0.64 18.31
CA LEU A 213 -3.34 0.57 18.86
C LEU A 213 -2.08 0.96 18.07
N GLU A 214 -1.20 -0.01 17.78
CA GLU A 214 0.03 0.21 17.01
C GLU A 214 -0.28 0.74 15.59
N GLN A 215 -1.35 0.24 14.95
CA GLN A 215 -1.78 0.73 13.64
C GLN A 215 -2.28 2.17 13.70
N ILE A 216 -3.09 2.50 14.71
CA ILE A 216 -3.59 3.87 14.91
C ILE A 216 -2.43 4.83 15.17
N GLU A 217 -1.45 4.46 16.01
CA GLU A 217 -0.26 5.27 16.27
C GLU A 217 0.56 5.49 14.99
N LYS A 218 0.78 4.45 14.19
CA LYS A 218 1.47 4.56 12.89
C LYS A 218 0.74 5.47 11.93
N GLU A 219 -0.59 5.37 11.87
CA GLU A 219 -1.40 6.20 11.00
C GLU A 219 -1.41 7.66 11.46
N GLN A 220 -1.52 7.92 12.76
CA GLN A 220 -1.39 9.25 13.33
C GLN A 220 -0.01 9.87 13.06
N LEU A 221 1.06 9.10 13.22
CA LEU A 221 2.42 9.55 12.92
C LEU A 221 2.57 9.89 11.43
N LYS A 222 2.00 9.06 10.55
CA LYS A 222 1.99 9.32 9.11
C LYS A 222 1.19 10.57 8.75
N ASN A 223 0.03 10.77 9.37
CA ASN A 223 -0.81 11.94 9.17
C ASN A 223 -0.13 13.22 9.67
N LEU A 224 0.49 13.18 10.86
CA LEU A 224 1.31 14.28 11.38
C LEU A 224 2.47 14.60 10.45
N HIS A 225 3.15 13.59 9.94
CA HIS A 225 4.22 13.78 8.97
C HIS A 225 3.69 14.46 7.69
N GLN A 226 2.58 13.99 7.12
CA GLN A 226 1.97 14.61 5.94
C GLN A 226 1.51 16.05 6.18
N LEU A 227 0.89 16.34 7.33
CA LEU A 227 0.49 17.69 7.72
C LEU A 227 1.71 18.61 7.83
N LYS A 228 2.79 18.13 8.48
CA LYS A 228 4.07 18.85 8.54
C LYS A 228 4.59 19.15 7.13
N LEU A 229 4.54 18.20 6.20
CA LEU A 229 4.98 18.40 4.83
C LEU A 229 4.14 19.43 4.05
N ARG A 230 2.80 19.38 4.19
CA ARG A 230 1.90 20.36 3.57
C ARG A 230 2.17 21.75 4.11
N PHE A 231 2.21 21.90 5.44
CA PHE A 231 2.53 23.16 6.11
C PHE A 231 3.80 23.82 5.59
N PHE A 232 4.91 23.07 5.44
CA PHE A 232 6.15 23.64 4.88
C PHE A 232 6.04 24.02 3.40
N THR A 233 5.26 23.27 2.62
CA THR A 233 5.04 23.57 1.20
C THR A 233 4.22 24.85 1.05
N ASP A 234 3.15 24.97 1.84
CA ASP A 234 2.24 26.12 1.85
C ASP A 234 2.98 27.38 2.32
N ILE A 235 3.72 27.29 3.44
CA ILE A 235 4.54 28.39 3.95
C ILE A 235 5.58 28.87 2.93
N SER A 236 6.18 27.94 2.19
CA SER A 236 7.18 28.32 1.18
C SER A 236 6.56 29.05 0.01
N HIS A 237 5.31 28.76 -0.32
CA HIS A 237 4.54 29.54 -1.26
C HIS A 237 4.23 30.93 -0.68
N GLU A 238 3.67 30.98 0.52
CA GLU A 238 3.32 32.23 1.21
C GLU A 238 4.52 33.17 1.41
N PHE A 239 5.75 32.65 1.55
CA PHE A 239 6.94 33.49 1.62
C PHE A 239 7.50 33.92 0.26
N ARG A 240 7.35 33.12 -0.80
CA ARG A 240 7.88 33.46 -2.13
C ARG A 240 7.10 34.58 -2.81
N THR A 241 5.78 34.64 -2.60
CA THR A 241 4.93 35.68 -3.17
C THR A 241 5.34 37.10 -2.74
N PRO A 242 5.40 37.43 -1.43
CA PRO A 242 5.84 38.76 -1.00
C PRO A 242 7.29 39.04 -1.38
N LEU A 243 8.16 38.03 -1.47
CA LEU A 243 9.53 38.22 -1.95
C LEU A 243 9.62 38.50 -3.44
N THR A 244 8.75 37.90 -4.26
CA THR A 244 8.66 38.22 -5.69
C THR A 244 8.21 39.66 -5.87
N LEU A 245 7.19 40.09 -5.11
CA LEU A 245 6.66 41.45 -5.09
C LEU A 245 7.67 42.49 -4.57
N MET A 246 8.61 42.10 -3.71
CA MET A 246 9.70 42.99 -3.28
C MET A 246 10.88 42.97 -4.26
N ALA A 247 11.34 41.79 -4.68
CA ALA A 247 12.57 41.64 -5.46
C ALA A 247 12.46 42.28 -6.84
N GLY A 248 11.33 42.08 -7.54
CA GLY A 248 11.11 42.61 -8.89
C GLY A 248 11.21 44.14 -8.96
N PRO A 249 10.40 44.90 -8.19
CA PRO A 249 10.48 46.36 -8.18
C PRO A 249 11.82 46.90 -7.69
N ILE A 250 12.47 46.23 -6.72
CA ILE A 250 13.82 46.61 -6.27
C ILE A 250 14.83 46.48 -7.42
N GLU A 251 14.74 45.43 -8.22
CA GLU A 251 15.63 45.19 -9.36
C GLU A 251 15.39 46.19 -10.49
N GLU A 252 14.12 46.52 -10.77
CA GLU A 252 13.76 47.58 -11.72
C GLU A 252 14.28 48.97 -11.29
N LEU A 253 14.14 49.32 -10.01
CA LEU A 253 14.70 50.55 -9.44
C LEU A 253 16.23 50.58 -9.54
N MET A 254 16.90 49.44 -9.36
CA MET A 254 18.36 49.33 -9.50
C MET A 254 18.85 49.52 -10.93
N ASN A 255 18.05 49.12 -11.92
CA ASN A 255 18.35 49.24 -13.35
C ASN A 255 17.88 50.59 -13.93
N SER A 256 16.99 51.30 -13.24
CA SER A 256 16.57 52.65 -13.62
C SER A 256 17.70 53.66 -13.50
N SER A 257 17.79 54.59 -14.45
CA SER A 257 18.78 55.68 -14.43
C SER A 257 18.40 56.85 -13.49
N GLU A 258 17.19 56.78 -12.92
CA GLU A 258 16.56 57.79 -12.06
C GLU A 258 17.01 57.68 -10.60
N VAL A 259 17.39 56.49 -10.13
CA VAL A 259 17.81 56.27 -8.74
C VAL A 259 19.31 56.56 -8.56
N ARG A 260 19.64 57.69 -7.92
CA ARG A 260 21.03 58.13 -7.67
C ARG A 260 21.33 58.42 -6.19
N GLY A 261 22.62 58.40 -5.84
CA GLY A 261 23.12 58.76 -4.50
C GLY A 261 22.60 57.85 -3.38
N LYS A 262 22.23 58.44 -2.23
CA LYS A 262 21.77 57.73 -1.03
C LYS A 262 20.53 56.85 -1.24
N VAL A 263 19.70 57.14 -2.24
CA VAL A 263 18.53 56.31 -2.58
C VAL A 263 19.00 54.98 -3.16
N ARG A 264 20.02 54.99 -4.03
CA ARG A 264 20.62 53.78 -4.59
C ARG A 264 21.23 52.88 -3.52
N GLU A 265 21.91 53.46 -2.52
CA GLU A 265 22.45 52.71 -1.38
C GLU A 265 21.33 52.02 -0.57
N LYS A 266 20.20 52.70 -0.35
CA LYS A 266 19.03 52.11 0.33
C LYS A 266 18.37 51.00 -0.49
N VAL A 267 18.24 51.19 -1.81
CA VAL A 267 17.69 50.16 -2.72
C VAL A 267 18.63 48.95 -2.78
N GLN A 268 19.95 49.14 -2.81
CA GLN A 268 20.94 48.05 -2.71
C GLN A 268 20.82 47.28 -1.39
N LEU A 269 20.58 47.98 -0.27
CA LEU A 269 20.36 47.33 1.02
C LEU A 269 19.07 46.49 1.01
N LEU A 270 17.98 47.01 0.45
CA LEU A 270 16.73 46.26 0.29
C LEU A 270 16.92 45.03 -0.62
N GLN A 271 17.65 45.19 -1.73
CA GLN A 271 17.97 44.09 -2.64
C GLN A 271 18.76 42.99 -1.94
N ARG A 272 19.79 43.36 -1.16
CA ARG A 272 20.61 42.40 -0.43
C ARG A 272 19.79 41.62 0.61
N ASN A 273 18.89 42.29 1.33
CA ASN A 273 18.04 41.62 2.32
C ASN A 273 16.98 40.73 1.66
N SER A 274 16.38 41.17 0.54
CA SER A 274 15.44 40.34 -0.23
C SER A 274 16.11 39.07 -0.77
N ARG A 275 17.30 39.19 -1.40
CA ARG A 275 18.10 38.04 -1.84
C ARG A 275 18.47 37.10 -0.70
N LYS A 276 18.82 37.65 0.46
CA LYS A 276 19.12 36.85 1.67
C LYS A 276 17.90 36.05 2.12
N LEU A 277 16.71 36.65 2.18
CA LEU A 277 15.47 35.95 2.53
C LEU A 277 15.13 34.83 1.54
N LEU A 278 15.29 35.08 0.25
CA LEU A 278 15.11 34.07 -0.80
C LEU A 278 16.04 32.88 -0.60
N GLN A 279 17.33 33.14 -0.37
CA GLN A 279 18.30 32.07 -0.10
C GLN A 279 17.91 31.25 1.13
N LEU A 280 17.45 31.88 2.22
CA LEU A 280 17.02 31.18 3.44
C LEU A 280 15.84 30.23 3.18
N ILE A 281 14.87 30.67 2.38
CA ILE A 281 13.72 29.84 2.01
C ILE A 281 14.15 28.68 1.12
N GLU A 282 15.06 28.92 0.16
CA GLU A 282 15.61 27.87 -0.68
C GLU A 282 16.42 26.83 0.12
N GLU A 283 17.23 27.26 1.09
CA GLU A 283 17.96 26.38 2.01
C GLU A 283 16.98 25.51 2.81
N LEU A 284 15.95 26.12 3.40
CA LEU A 284 14.91 25.41 4.15
C LEU A 284 14.18 24.38 3.26
N MET A 285 13.88 24.72 2.01
CA MET A 285 13.20 23.83 1.08
C MET A 285 14.09 22.71 0.56
N THR A 286 15.36 23.00 0.31
CA THR A 286 16.34 21.97 -0.09
C THR A 286 16.49 20.96 1.04
N PHE A 287 16.57 21.43 2.27
CA PHE A 287 16.59 20.60 3.46
C PHE A 287 15.35 19.68 3.57
N GLN A 288 14.15 20.23 3.38
CA GLN A 288 12.89 19.45 3.40
C GLN A 288 12.90 18.32 2.35
N LYS A 289 13.45 18.57 1.17
CA LYS A 289 13.55 17.55 0.11
C LYS A 289 14.51 16.42 0.47
N LEU A 290 15.59 16.75 1.20
CA LEU A 290 16.56 15.75 1.68
C LEU A 290 15.93 14.83 2.72
N GLU A 291 15.17 15.34 3.70
CA GLU A 291 14.46 14.50 4.68
C GLU A 291 13.46 13.53 4.02
N GLN A 292 12.88 13.91 2.89
CA GLN A 292 11.94 13.06 2.15
C GLN A 292 12.62 12.02 1.24
N GLY A 293 13.96 12.04 1.14
CA GLY A 293 14.69 11.23 0.16
C GLY A 293 14.39 11.59 -1.30
N LYS A 294 13.82 12.78 -1.55
CA LYS A 294 13.41 13.23 -2.90
C LYS A 294 14.51 13.96 -3.65
N VAL A 295 15.64 14.24 -3.01
CA VAL A 295 16.82 14.74 -3.73
C VAL A 295 17.47 13.56 -4.44
N GLN A 296 17.17 13.44 -5.73
CA GLN A 296 17.95 12.60 -6.63
C GLN A 296 19.21 13.37 -7.06
N LEU A 297 20.36 12.70 -6.97
CA LEU A 297 21.64 13.17 -7.48
C LEU A 297 21.72 12.92 -8.97
N HIS A 298 22.02 13.96 -9.75
CA HIS A 298 22.33 13.82 -11.17
C HIS A 298 23.84 13.68 -11.31
N LYS A 299 24.33 12.47 -11.03
CA LYS A 299 25.76 12.18 -11.11
C LYS A 299 26.24 12.24 -12.54
N ARG A 300 27.35 12.92 -12.78
CA ARG A 300 28.11 12.88 -14.02
C ARG A 300 29.58 12.69 -13.71
N THR A 301 30.30 12.01 -14.60
CA THR A 301 31.75 11.86 -14.47
C THR A 301 32.41 13.22 -14.67
N LEU A 302 33.08 13.72 -13.62
CA LEU A 302 33.73 15.03 -13.61
C LEU A 302 35.21 14.88 -13.25
N ASN A 303 36.08 15.67 -13.90
CA ASN A 303 37.44 15.88 -13.39
C ASN A 303 37.37 16.83 -12.19
N LEU A 304 37.62 16.30 -11.00
CA LEU A 304 37.56 17.04 -9.75
C LEU A 304 38.65 18.10 -9.63
N VAL A 305 39.80 17.92 -10.28
CA VAL A 305 40.90 18.90 -10.25
C VAL A 305 40.46 20.19 -10.94
N ASP A 306 40.03 20.11 -12.20
CA ASP A 306 39.56 21.26 -12.98
C ASP A 306 38.38 21.97 -12.29
N TRP A 307 37.45 21.20 -11.73
CA TRP A 307 36.29 21.75 -11.04
C TRP A 307 36.67 22.50 -9.75
N VAL A 308 37.60 21.97 -8.95
CA VAL A 308 38.09 22.67 -7.74
C VAL A 308 38.88 23.93 -8.13
N GLU A 309 39.66 23.89 -9.21
CA GLU A 309 40.36 25.07 -9.74
C GLU A 309 39.39 26.18 -10.17
N GLU A 310 38.31 25.84 -10.89
CA GLU A 310 37.26 26.78 -11.26
C GLU A 310 36.63 27.42 -10.01
N MET A 311 36.31 26.61 -9.01
CA MET A 311 35.75 27.08 -7.75
C MET A 311 36.72 27.97 -6.96
N TYR A 312 38.02 27.65 -6.98
CA TYR A 312 39.05 28.49 -6.38
C TYR A 312 39.08 29.88 -7.02
N GLN A 313 39.07 29.97 -8.36
CA GLN A 313 39.10 31.25 -9.08
C GLN A 313 37.92 32.17 -8.72
N ASN A 314 36.75 31.59 -8.45
CA ASN A 314 35.55 32.35 -8.05
C ASN A 314 35.72 33.09 -6.69
N PHE A 315 36.60 32.61 -5.81
CA PHE A 315 36.82 33.20 -4.48
C PHE A 315 38.07 34.10 -4.39
N VAL A 316 38.96 34.08 -5.38
CA VAL A 316 40.15 34.95 -5.43
C VAL A 316 39.81 36.44 -5.27
N PRO A 317 38.82 37.02 -6.00
CA PRO A 317 38.49 38.44 -5.83
C PRO A 317 37.97 38.78 -4.42
N LEU A 318 37.30 37.84 -3.76
CA LEU A 318 36.83 38.01 -2.38
C LEU A 318 37.99 38.01 -1.39
N ALA A 319 38.96 37.12 -1.59
CA ALA A 319 40.18 37.02 -0.79
C ALA A 319 41.00 38.32 -0.86
N GLU A 320 41.22 38.84 -2.08
CA GLU A 320 41.92 40.12 -2.30
C GLU A 320 41.21 41.28 -1.60
N ARG A 321 39.88 41.39 -1.77
CA ARG A 321 39.07 42.44 -1.14
C ARG A 321 39.13 42.41 0.39
N ARG A 322 39.24 41.22 0.99
CA ARG A 322 39.30 41.02 2.44
C ARG A 322 40.74 40.97 2.98
N GLN A 323 41.75 41.08 2.12
CA GLN A 323 43.17 40.93 2.48
C GLN A 323 43.47 39.58 3.15
N ILE A 324 42.89 38.49 2.63
CA ILE A 324 43.09 37.13 3.12
C ILE A 324 43.95 36.37 2.09
N THR A 325 44.98 35.66 2.55
CA THR A 325 45.76 34.77 1.69
C THR A 325 44.94 33.52 1.38
N PHE A 326 44.69 33.26 0.09
CA PHE A 326 43.94 32.08 -0.36
C PHE A 326 44.87 31.17 -1.18
N GLU A 327 45.01 29.91 -0.76
CA GLU A 327 45.90 28.93 -1.40
C GLU A 327 45.12 27.69 -1.85
N LEU A 328 45.47 27.15 -3.03
CA LEU A 328 44.97 25.88 -3.54
C LEU A 328 46.12 24.87 -3.64
N THR A 329 45.94 23.69 -3.07
CA THR A 329 46.78 22.51 -3.30
C THR A 329 45.96 21.41 -3.95
N ALA A 330 46.24 21.06 -5.21
CA ALA A 330 45.58 19.95 -5.89
C ALA A 330 46.61 19.05 -6.59
N PRO A 331 46.32 17.76 -6.82
CA PRO A 331 47.23 16.84 -7.50
C PRO A 331 47.27 17.17 -8.98
N THR A 332 48.43 16.93 -9.62
CA THR A 332 48.59 17.17 -11.06
C THR A 332 47.89 16.11 -11.94
N SER A 333 47.52 14.97 -11.36
CA SER A 333 46.82 13.88 -12.04
C SER A 333 45.30 14.10 -12.05
N GLU A 334 44.64 13.85 -13.19
CA GLU A 334 43.17 13.88 -13.27
C GLU A 334 42.53 12.94 -12.25
N ILE A 335 41.53 13.45 -11.51
CA ILE A 335 40.70 12.65 -10.61
C ILE A 335 39.28 12.64 -11.15
N ARG A 336 38.87 11.52 -11.75
CA ARG A 336 37.51 11.37 -12.30
C ARG A 336 36.61 10.67 -11.28
N SER A 337 35.46 11.27 -10.99
CA SER A 337 34.45 10.70 -10.10
C SER A 337 33.04 11.05 -10.55
N ASP A 338 32.09 10.15 -10.30
CA ASP A 338 30.67 10.33 -10.58
C ASP A 338 29.99 11.10 -9.45
N ILE A 339 29.84 12.41 -9.65
CA ILE A 339 29.30 13.34 -8.65
C ILE A 339 28.24 14.26 -9.26
N ASP A 340 27.36 14.81 -8.42
CA ASP A 340 26.46 15.89 -8.83
C ASP A 340 27.18 17.24 -8.59
N PRO A 341 27.70 17.90 -9.65
CA PRO A 341 28.51 19.11 -9.53
C PRO A 341 27.73 20.25 -8.87
N VAL A 342 26.42 20.35 -9.12
CA VAL A 342 25.58 21.44 -8.60
C VAL A 342 25.41 21.30 -7.09
N GLN A 343 25.25 20.07 -6.59
CA GLN A 343 25.15 19.85 -5.15
C GLN A 343 26.51 19.99 -4.46
N LEU A 344 27.59 19.53 -5.08
CA LEU A 344 28.94 19.67 -4.51
C LEU A 344 29.41 21.13 -4.51
N GLU A 345 29.01 21.93 -5.49
CA GLU A 345 29.24 23.37 -5.52
C GLU A 345 28.62 24.06 -4.32
N LYS A 346 27.38 23.71 -3.96
CA LYS A 346 26.72 24.22 -2.75
C LYS A 346 27.49 23.87 -1.49
N VAL A 347 28.03 22.66 -1.42
CA VAL A 347 28.88 22.22 -0.30
C VAL A 347 30.10 23.12 -0.18
N LEU A 348 30.87 23.25 -1.25
CA LEU A 348 32.12 24.00 -1.24
C LEU A 348 31.87 25.51 -1.02
N ASN A 349 30.85 26.08 -1.65
CA ASN A 349 30.45 27.48 -1.44
C ASN A 349 30.09 27.76 0.02
N ASN A 350 29.40 26.84 0.70
CA ASN A 350 29.06 27.02 2.11
C ASN A 350 30.30 26.99 3.01
N LEU A 351 31.20 26.04 2.77
CA LEU A 351 32.44 25.89 3.54
C LEU A 351 33.39 27.09 3.32
N LEU A 352 33.66 27.47 2.07
CA LEU A 352 34.51 28.62 1.75
C LEU A 352 33.90 29.94 2.24
N SER A 353 32.58 30.14 2.08
CA SER A 353 31.92 31.35 2.58
C SER A 353 32.04 31.47 4.10
N ASN A 354 31.94 30.37 4.84
CA ASN A 354 32.18 30.35 6.28
C ASN A 354 33.65 30.66 6.60
N ALA A 355 34.61 30.01 5.93
CA ALA A 355 36.05 30.26 6.12
C ALA A 355 36.38 31.76 5.93
N PHE A 356 36.02 32.36 4.79
CA PHE A 356 36.27 33.79 4.53
C PHE A 356 35.53 34.73 5.47
N LYS A 357 34.41 34.28 6.05
CA LYS A 357 33.61 35.08 6.99
C LYS A 357 34.23 35.12 8.38
N PHE A 358 34.81 34.02 8.84
CA PHE A 358 35.38 33.89 10.19
C PHE A 358 36.89 34.19 10.25
N THR A 359 37.58 34.26 9.11
CA THR A 359 38.97 34.70 9.02
C THR A 359 39.10 36.23 9.01
N PRO A 360 39.92 36.83 9.89
CA PRO A 360 40.20 38.26 9.88
C PRO A 360 41.12 38.67 8.72
N ALA A 361 41.21 39.97 8.42
CA ALA A 361 42.17 40.50 7.45
C ALA A 361 43.61 40.17 7.86
N GLY A 362 44.43 39.71 6.91
CA GLY A 362 45.78 39.19 7.14
C GLY A 362 45.83 37.69 7.47
N GLY A 363 44.68 37.02 7.64
CA GLY A 363 44.61 35.58 7.85
C GLY A 363 44.76 34.77 6.56
N GLN A 364 44.66 33.44 6.69
CA GLN A 364 44.84 32.48 5.60
C GLN A 364 43.64 31.53 5.50
N VAL A 365 43.26 31.22 4.26
CA VAL A 365 42.32 30.14 3.91
C VAL A 365 43.02 29.23 2.92
N ARG A 366 42.94 27.92 3.11
CA ARG A 366 43.54 26.90 2.23
C ARG A 366 42.47 25.91 1.76
N LEU A 367 42.51 25.61 0.47
CA LEU A 367 41.70 24.59 -0.18
C LEU A 367 42.64 23.47 -0.66
N ASP A 368 42.45 22.25 -0.16
CA ASP A 368 43.25 21.10 -0.59
C ASP A 368 42.36 20.02 -1.21
N LEU A 369 42.82 19.42 -2.29
CA LEU A 369 42.26 18.21 -2.89
C LEU A 369 43.33 17.12 -2.87
N PHE A 370 43.01 15.95 -2.33
CA PHE A 370 43.95 14.83 -2.31
C PHE A 370 43.23 13.48 -2.28
N LEU A 371 43.89 12.43 -2.80
CA LEU A 371 43.40 11.06 -2.70
C LEU A 371 43.66 10.52 -1.30
N SER A 372 42.69 9.79 -0.75
CA SER A 372 42.76 9.16 0.57
C SER A 372 42.41 7.69 0.48
N GLU A 373 43.26 6.82 1.03
CA GLU A 373 43.04 5.38 1.01
C GLU A 373 42.05 4.91 2.11
N PRO A 374 41.20 3.90 1.83
CA PRO A 374 41.01 3.23 0.53
C PRO A 374 39.98 3.95 -0.36
N ASP A 375 40.31 4.11 -1.65
CA ASP A 375 39.46 4.54 -2.77
C ASP A 375 38.53 5.75 -2.54
N GLY A 376 39.05 6.83 -1.95
CA GLY A 376 38.29 8.07 -1.76
C GLY A 376 39.06 9.33 -2.17
N VAL A 377 38.30 10.41 -2.39
CA VAL A 377 38.84 11.76 -2.58
C VAL A 377 38.47 12.64 -1.41
N CYS A 378 39.44 13.38 -0.89
CA CYS A 378 39.29 14.33 0.20
C CYS A 378 39.36 15.76 -0.33
N LEU A 379 38.35 16.55 0.01
CA LEU A 379 38.33 17.99 -0.18
C LEU A 379 38.40 18.64 1.21
N ARG A 380 39.47 19.40 1.47
CA ARG A 380 39.72 20.02 2.76
C ARG A 380 39.71 21.54 2.63
N VAL A 381 38.98 22.19 3.53
CA VAL A 381 38.93 23.66 3.66
C VAL A 381 39.45 24.01 5.06
N GLN A 382 40.56 24.73 5.12
CA GLN A 382 41.21 25.16 6.36
C GLN A 382 41.21 26.69 6.44
N ASP A 383 40.94 27.24 7.62
CA ASP A 383 40.98 28.66 7.89
C ASP A 383 41.68 28.99 9.21
N THR A 384 42.32 30.16 9.28
CA THR A 384 42.96 30.69 10.50
C THR A 384 42.04 31.68 11.23
N GLY A 385 40.74 31.38 11.30
CA GLY A 385 39.74 32.18 11.98
C GLY A 385 39.72 31.97 13.50
N SER A 386 38.63 32.39 14.14
CA SER A 386 38.45 32.32 15.60
C SER A 386 38.35 30.90 16.19
N GLY A 387 38.40 29.86 15.36
CA GLY A 387 38.22 28.48 15.79
C GLY A 387 36.85 28.19 16.44
N LEU A 388 36.70 26.96 16.93
CA LEU A 388 35.50 26.43 17.59
C LEU A 388 35.88 25.68 18.87
N THR A 389 35.14 25.91 19.95
CA THR A 389 35.26 25.12 21.18
C THR A 389 34.81 23.66 20.98
N PRO A 390 35.27 22.69 21.79
CA PRO A 390 34.84 21.30 21.69
C PRO A 390 33.30 21.12 21.75
N GLU A 391 32.63 21.92 22.57
CA GLU A 391 31.17 21.95 22.68
C GLU A 391 30.49 22.48 21.41
N GLN A 392 31.06 23.51 20.77
CA GLN A 392 30.56 24.00 19.49
C GLN A 392 30.77 22.99 18.37
N GLN A 393 31.87 22.23 18.39
CA GLN A 393 32.17 21.21 17.38
C GLN A 393 31.14 20.06 17.42
N SER A 394 30.67 19.64 18.60
CA SER A 394 29.68 18.56 18.72
C SER A 394 28.29 18.96 18.19
N HIS A 395 27.93 20.23 18.30
CA HIS A 395 26.62 20.75 17.86
C HIS A 395 26.66 21.45 16.49
N LEU A 396 27.82 21.53 15.83
CA LEU A 396 28.02 22.30 14.61
C LEU A 396 27.12 21.89 13.44
N PHE A 397 26.78 20.60 13.35
CA PHE A 397 25.91 20.04 12.32
C PHE A 397 24.44 19.96 12.75
N GLU A 398 24.10 20.43 13.96
CA GLU A 398 22.72 20.54 14.42
C GLU A 398 22.01 21.74 13.78
N ARG A 399 20.68 21.64 13.72
CA ARG A 399 19.85 22.61 12.98
C ARG A 399 19.67 23.88 13.79
N PHE A 400 19.75 25.02 13.12
CA PHE A 400 19.60 26.36 13.69
C PHE A 400 20.64 26.71 14.75
N TYR A 401 21.65 25.85 14.94
CA TYR A 401 22.74 26.11 15.85
C TYR A 401 23.64 27.20 15.27
N GLN A 402 23.94 28.21 16.09
CA GLN A 402 24.84 29.31 15.75
C GLN A 402 25.74 29.60 16.94
N SER A 403 27.04 29.67 16.69
CA SER A 403 28.04 30.03 17.71
C SER A 403 27.99 31.51 18.09
N ASP A 404 27.47 32.39 17.23
CA ASP A 404 27.28 33.83 17.49
C ASP A 404 26.06 34.41 16.72
N PRO A 405 24.97 34.82 17.41
CA PRO A 405 23.78 35.42 16.79
C PRO A 405 24.06 36.72 16.03
N ASN A 406 25.09 37.49 16.43
CA ASN A 406 25.36 38.82 15.89
C ASN A 406 26.14 38.81 14.57
N ARG A 407 26.78 37.68 14.23
CA ARG A 407 27.59 37.54 13.01
C ARG A 407 26.82 36.96 11.80
N GLY A 408 25.51 36.73 11.97
CA GLY A 408 24.55 36.41 10.90
C GLY A 408 24.72 35.04 10.25
N GLY A 409 23.64 34.32 10.00
CA GLY A 409 23.63 32.99 9.38
C GLY A 409 22.27 32.34 9.59
N SER A 410 21.95 31.28 8.85
CA SER A 410 20.68 30.56 9.02
C SER A 410 20.77 29.48 10.10
N GLY A 411 21.99 29.00 10.40
CA GLY A 411 22.21 27.77 11.17
C GLY A 411 21.74 26.51 10.43
N VAL A 412 21.38 26.62 9.14
CA VAL A 412 20.93 25.50 8.30
C VAL A 412 22.05 25.01 7.38
N GLY A 413 22.94 25.91 6.95
CA GLY A 413 23.99 25.65 5.96
C GLY A 413 24.85 24.40 6.21
N LEU A 414 25.44 24.25 7.41
CA LEU A 414 26.32 23.11 7.71
C LEU A 414 25.56 21.78 7.85
N SER A 415 24.33 21.81 8.38
CA SER A 415 23.46 20.62 8.41
C SER A 415 23.05 20.17 7.00
N LEU A 416 22.86 21.12 6.07
CA LEU A 416 22.61 20.86 4.66
C LEU A 416 23.85 20.28 3.97
N VAL A 417 25.03 20.84 4.23
CA VAL A 417 26.31 20.33 3.73
C VAL A 417 26.49 18.86 4.11
N LYS A 418 26.32 18.52 5.39
CA LYS A 418 26.42 17.14 5.87
C LYS A 418 25.45 16.21 5.13
N SER A 419 24.18 16.61 5.01
CA SER A 419 23.16 15.83 4.33
C SER A 419 23.47 15.61 2.84
N LEU A 420 24.00 16.62 2.14
CA LEU A 420 24.37 16.51 0.72
C LEU A 420 25.58 15.58 0.52
N ILE A 421 26.55 15.61 1.43
CA ILE A 421 27.73 14.73 1.40
C ILE A 421 27.33 13.28 1.70
N GLU A 422 26.50 13.06 2.71
CA GLU A 422 25.95 11.73 3.03
C GLU A 422 25.16 11.15 1.85
N LEU A 423 24.40 11.99 1.13
CA LEU A 423 23.69 11.57 -0.09
C LEU A 423 24.63 11.11 -1.21
N HIS A 424 25.84 11.68 -1.29
CA HIS A 424 26.90 11.21 -2.21
C HIS A 424 27.61 9.93 -1.72
N GLY A 425 27.23 9.40 -0.56
CA GLY A 425 27.91 8.28 0.10
C GLY A 425 29.22 8.70 0.79
N GLY A 426 29.43 10.00 1.01
CA GLY A 426 30.60 10.55 1.66
C GLY A 426 30.41 10.81 3.16
N ARG A 427 31.43 11.41 3.78
CA ARG A 427 31.39 11.88 5.17
C ARG A 427 32.09 13.23 5.31
N ILE A 428 31.65 14.05 6.26
CA ILE A 428 32.31 15.31 6.63
C ILE A 428 32.76 15.26 8.08
N THR A 429 33.96 15.75 8.35
CA THR A 429 34.52 15.91 9.70
C THR A 429 35.01 17.33 9.90
N VAL A 430 35.01 17.79 11.15
CA VAL A 430 35.54 19.10 11.55
C VAL A 430 36.57 18.90 12.65
N THR A 431 37.68 19.61 12.54
CA THR A 431 38.79 19.68 13.50
C THR A 431 39.09 21.16 13.72
N SER A 432 39.04 21.63 14.96
CA SER A 432 39.25 23.06 15.23
C SER A 432 39.89 23.29 16.59
N GLU A 433 40.71 24.32 16.64
CA GLU A 433 41.34 24.83 17.86
C GLU A 433 40.88 26.28 18.07
N PRO A 434 40.31 26.62 19.25
CA PRO A 434 39.87 27.98 19.55
C PRO A 434 40.96 29.03 19.32
N ASP A 435 40.62 30.11 18.64
CA ASP A 435 41.50 31.23 18.28
C ASP A 435 42.74 30.86 17.44
N VAL A 436 42.78 29.66 16.86
CA VAL A 436 43.89 29.19 16.01
C VAL A 436 43.41 28.88 14.60
N GLN A 437 42.53 27.87 14.45
CA GLN A 437 42.12 27.39 13.13
C GLN A 437 40.85 26.54 13.15
N THR A 438 40.21 26.42 11.99
CA THR A 438 39.14 25.46 11.71
C THR A 438 39.46 24.71 10.43
N GLU A 439 39.31 23.40 10.43
CA GLU A 439 39.51 22.52 9.28
C GLU A 439 38.25 21.67 9.07
N PHE A 440 37.65 21.79 7.88
CA PHE A 440 36.59 20.92 7.40
C PHE A 440 37.17 19.95 6.38
N THR A 441 36.96 18.66 6.60
CA THR A 441 37.39 17.61 5.67
C THR A 441 36.17 16.85 5.15
N VAL A 442 35.95 16.92 3.84
CA VAL A 442 34.92 16.20 3.10
C VAL A 442 35.56 15.02 2.40
N TRP A 443 35.14 13.80 2.74
CA TRP A 443 35.55 12.57 2.07
C TRP A 443 34.42 12.07 1.18
N LEU A 444 34.72 11.74 -0.06
CA LEU A 444 33.78 11.18 -1.05
C LEU A 444 34.33 9.86 -1.61
N PRO A 445 33.48 8.84 -1.85
CA PRO A 445 33.91 7.59 -2.45
C PRO A 445 34.28 7.80 -3.94
N LEU A 446 35.41 7.24 -4.37
CA LEU A 446 35.79 7.21 -5.77
C LEU A 446 35.06 6.04 -6.45
N GLN A 447 34.05 6.32 -7.27
CA GLN A 447 33.42 5.29 -8.08
C GLN A 447 34.20 5.17 -9.39
N ASN A 448 34.94 4.06 -9.55
CA ASN A 448 35.69 3.77 -10.77
C ASN A 448 34.72 3.60 -11.95
N ALA A 449 34.86 4.46 -12.96
CA ALA A 449 34.18 4.36 -14.23
C ALA A 449 34.68 3.13 -15.02
N LEU A 450 34.00 2.00 -14.84
CA LEU A 450 33.92 0.95 -15.86
C LEU A 450 32.53 1.01 -16.48
N SER A 451 32.35 1.84 -17.52
CA SER A 451 31.65 1.49 -18.76
C SER A 451 31.27 2.73 -19.58
N GLU A 452 31.55 2.61 -20.88
CA GLU A 452 30.98 3.34 -22.01
C GLU A 452 31.20 4.86 -22.06
N THR A 453 32.34 5.19 -22.68
CA THR A 453 32.49 6.38 -23.53
C THR A 453 31.30 6.51 -24.49
N GLN A 454 30.32 7.33 -24.13
CA GLN A 454 29.56 8.05 -25.15
C GLN A 454 30.45 9.22 -25.63
N PRO A 455 30.71 9.35 -26.93
CA PRO A 455 31.47 10.47 -27.45
C PRO A 455 30.73 11.77 -27.16
N LEU A 456 31.45 12.69 -26.52
CA LEU A 456 31.09 14.07 -26.30
C LEU A 456 30.85 14.75 -27.66
N HIS A 457 29.61 14.75 -28.14
CA HIS A 457 29.18 15.81 -29.04
C HIS A 457 28.99 17.07 -28.20
N LEU A 458 30.07 17.84 -28.07
CA LEU A 458 29.97 19.29 -27.92
C LEU A 458 29.24 19.82 -29.16
N ARG A 459 27.91 19.72 -29.14
CA ARG A 459 27.09 20.72 -29.82
C ARG A 459 27.13 21.95 -28.93
N THR A 460 28.23 22.69 -29.04
CA THR A 460 28.11 24.14 -29.09
C THR A 460 27.28 24.42 -30.33
N GLU A 461 25.95 24.34 -30.19
CA GLU A 461 25.11 25.12 -31.08
C GLU A 461 25.61 26.55 -30.89
N PRO A 462 26.05 27.24 -31.95
CA PRO A 462 26.33 28.65 -31.82
C PRO A 462 25.05 29.25 -31.26
N LEU A 463 25.16 29.94 -30.12
CA LEU A 463 24.23 31.00 -29.78
C LEU A 463 24.18 31.85 -31.05
N VAL A 464 23.19 31.59 -31.88
CA VAL A 464 22.73 32.51 -32.89
C VAL A 464 22.27 33.68 -32.03
N GLN A 465 23.20 34.61 -31.80
CA GLN A 465 22.88 36.00 -31.60
C GLN A 465 22.11 36.41 -32.85
N SER A 466 20.85 35.99 -32.91
CA SER A 466 19.85 36.70 -33.66
C SER A 466 19.83 38.04 -32.96
N GLU A 467 20.25 39.07 -33.68
CA GLU A 467 20.08 40.46 -33.27
C GLU A 467 18.62 40.62 -32.87
N VAL A 468 18.34 40.47 -31.56
CA VAL A 468 17.03 40.72 -30.99
C VAL A 468 16.79 42.19 -31.27
N GLY A 469 15.85 42.45 -32.17
CA GLY A 469 15.45 43.78 -32.60
C GLY A 469 14.80 44.53 -31.44
N ALA A 470 15.61 44.98 -30.49
CA ALA A 470 15.19 45.63 -29.25
C ALA A 470 14.67 47.06 -29.45
N ILE A 471 14.26 47.46 -30.67
CA ILE A 471 13.89 48.86 -30.97
C ILE A 471 12.55 48.98 -31.73
N ARG A 472 11.74 47.92 -31.88
CA ARG A 472 10.54 48.02 -32.76
C ARG A 472 9.21 48.38 -32.09
N TRP A 473 9.12 48.46 -30.76
CA TRP A 473 7.82 48.55 -30.07
C TRP A 473 7.58 49.80 -29.22
N LEU A 474 8.50 50.77 -29.19
CA LEU A 474 8.20 52.08 -28.59
C LEU A 474 7.23 52.87 -29.50
N GLY A 475 5.98 53.02 -29.05
CA GLY A 475 5.00 53.95 -29.65
C GLY A 475 3.91 53.34 -30.52
N MET A 476 3.55 52.06 -30.35
CA MET A 476 2.39 51.50 -31.05
C MET A 476 1.06 52.11 -30.59
N PRO A 477 0.12 52.42 -31.51
CA PRO A 477 -1.25 52.80 -31.17
C PRO A 477 -1.92 51.73 -30.30
N GLU A 478 -2.80 52.16 -29.40
CA GLU A 478 -3.47 51.28 -28.41
C GLU A 478 -4.27 50.13 -29.04
N ASP A 479 -4.76 50.33 -30.27
CA ASP A 479 -5.51 49.35 -31.06
C ASP A 479 -4.64 48.23 -31.70
N GLU A 480 -3.31 48.36 -31.72
CA GLU A 480 -2.40 47.36 -32.29
C GLU A 480 -1.66 46.52 -31.24
N LYS A 481 -1.84 46.81 -29.94
CA LYS A 481 -1.17 46.08 -28.87
C LYS A 481 -1.68 44.62 -28.77
N PRO A 482 -0.79 43.62 -28.75
CA PRO A 482 -1.17 42.23 -28.56
C PRO A 482 -1.80 41.99 -27.17
N GLU A 483 -2.80 41.13 -27.10
CA GLU A 483 -3.50 40.82 -25.85
C GLU A 483 -2.76 39.74 -25.04
N LEU A 484 -2.49 40.02 -23.77
CA LEU A 484 -1.80 39.14 -22.82
C LEU A 484 -2.75 38.86 -21.64
N LEU A 485 -3.02 37.58 -21.38
CA LEU A 485 -3.80 37.15 -20.22
C LEU A 485 -2.87 36.79 -19.06
N LEU A 486 -3.06 37.44 -17.92
CA LEU A 486 -2.35 37.18 -16.67
C LEU A 486 -3.29 36.44 -15.70
N VAL A 487 -2.81 35.33 -15.14
CA VAL A 487 -3.58 34.47 -14.22
C VAL A 487 -2.75 34.19 -12.97
N ASP A 488 -3.21 34.67 -11.83
CA ASP A 488 -2.60 34.43 -10.51
C ASP A 488 -3.69 34.67 -9.46
N ASP A 489 -3.69 33.94 -8.36
CA ASP A 489 -4.70 34.07 -7.32
C ASP A 489 -4.46 35.28 -6.40
N ASN A 490 -3.29 35.92 -6.54
CA ASN A 490 -2.91 37.12 -5.83
C ASN A 490 -3.02 38.37 -6.73
N ASP A 491 -3.92 39.29 -6.36
CA ASP A 491 -4.16 40.54 -7.10
C ASP A 491 -2.93 41.48 -7.12
N GLU A 492 -2.09 41.46 -6.08
CA GLU A 492 -0.85 42.26 -6.05
C GLU A 492 0.17 41.72 -7.08
N VAL A 493 0.21 40.39 -7.28
CA VAL A 493 1.06 39.78 -8.32
C VAL A 493 0.53 40.12 -9.71
N LEU A 494 -0.79 40.07 -9.91
CA LEU A 494 -1.42 40.51 -11.14
C LEU A 494 -1.17 42.00 -11.41
N GLU A 495 -1.18 42.85 -10.39
CA GLU A 495 -0.88 44.26 -10.51
C GLU A 495 0.58 44.49 -10.92
N PHE A 496 1.53 43.83 -10.23
CA PHE A 496 2.95 43.90 -10.58
C PHE A 496 3.21 43.41 -12.02
N LEU A 497 2.66 42.26 -12.41
CA LEU A 497 2.78 41.75 -13.78
C LEU A 497 2.12 42.69 -14.80
N SER A 498 0.99 43.32 -14.44
CA SER A 498 0.35 44.30 -15.32
C SER A 498 1.25 45.51 -15.55
N LEU A 499 1.85 46.06 -14.48
CA LEU A 499 2.80 47.16 -14.58
C LEU A 499 4.01 46.78 -15.44
N LEU A 500 4.47 45.53 -15.34
CA LEU A 500 5.60 45.02 -16.10
C LEU A 500 5.36 44.98 -17.62
N PHE A 501 4.10 44.76 -18.05
CA PHE A 501 3.73 44.48 -19.43
C PHE A 501 2.82 45.53 -20.11
N GLN A 502 2.19 46.45 -19.37
CA GLN A 502 1.21 47.42 -19.89
C GLN A 502 1.73 48.31 -21.03
N ASP A 503 3.03 48.59 -21.05
CA ASP A 503 3.63 49.46 -22.08
C ASP A 503 3.57 48.82 -23.47
N HIS A 504 3.61 47.49 -23.55
CA HIS A 504 3.73 46.74 -24.81
C HIS A 504 2.51 45.86 -25.12
N TYR A 505 1.68 45.54 -24.11
CA TYR A 505 0.57 44.58 -24.23
C TYR A 505 -0.72 45.16 -23.70
N ARG A 506 -1.85 44.69 -24.25
CA ARG A 506 -3.17 44.89 -23.66
C ARG A 506 -3.40 43.79 -22.63
N ILE A 507 -3.60 44.16 -21.37
CA ILE A 507 -3.65 43.21 -20.26
C ILE A 507 -5.09 42.82 -19.92
N THR A 508 -5.36 41.52 -19.88
CA THR A 508 -6.56 40.95 -19.24
C THR A 508 -6.11 40.14 -18.01
N ARG A 509 -6.85 40.23 -16.91
CA ARG A 509 -6.54 39.57 -15.63
C ARG A 509 -7.59 38.51 -15.30
N ALA A 510 -7.18 37.43 -14.66
CA ALA A 510 -8.05 36.40 -14.09
C ALA A 510 -7.47 35.89 -12.76
N LEU A 511 -8.33 35.58 -11.77
CA LEU A 511 -7.89 35.18 -10.43
C LEU A 511 -7.74 33.66 -10.25
N ASN A 512 -8.12 32.86 -11.25
CA ASN A 512 -8.02 31.40 -11.23
C ASN A 512 -8.12 30.84 -12.66
N GLY A 513 -7.83 29.54 -12.81
CA GLY A 513 -7.89 28.87 -14.11
C GLY A 513 -9.29 28.84 -14.75
N GLN A 514 -10.37 28.83 -13.95
CA GLN A 514 -11.73 28.80 -14.49
C GLN A 514 -12.13 30.14 -15.11
N GLU A 515 -11.81 31.25 -14.46
CA GLU A 515 -11.97 32.59 -15.01
C GLU A 515 -11.11 32.79 -16.25
N ALA A 516 -9.85 32.32 -16.21
CA ALA A 516 -8.95 32.39 -17.35
C ALA A 516 -9.53 31.65 -18.57
N LEU A 517 -10.08 30.46 -18.38
CA LEU A 517 -10.71 29.69 -19.46
C LEU A 517 -11.90 30.44 -20.08
N ALA A 518 -12.70 31.12 -19.27
CA ALA A 518 -13.80 31.97 -19.76
C ALA A 518 -13.28 33.19 -20.52
N CYS A 519 -12.21 33.83 -20.04
CA CYS A 519 -11.57 34.97 -20.72
C CYS A 519 -10.99 34.59 -22.08
N VAL A 520 -10.32 33.43 -22.19
CA VAL A 520 -9.75 32.93 -23.45
C VAL A 520 -10.82 32.78 -24.53
N GLN A 521 -12.02 32.32 -24.16
CA GLN A 521 -13.13 32.16 -25.11
C GLN A 521 -13.70 33.50 -25.63
N GLN A 522 -13.55 34.57 -24.86
CA GLN A 522 -14.12 35.89 -25.18
C GLN A 522 -13.14 36.84 -25.86
N ARG A 523 -11.85 36.81 -25.50
CA ARG A 523 -10.89 37.86 -25.87
C ARG A 523 -9.67 37.40 -26.69
N GLU A 524 -9.50 36.10 -26.92
CA GLU A 524 -8.43 35.56 -27.80
C GLU A 524 -7.01 36.11 -27.47
N PRO A 525 -6.49 35.85 -26.26
CA PRO A 525 -5.14 36.31 -25.90
C PRO A 525 -4.07 35.68 -26.81
N GLN A 526 -3.04 36.46 -27.15
CA GLN A 526 -1.89 36.00 -27.94
C GLN A 526 -0.86 35.22 -27.12
N ALA A 527 -0.88 35.38 -25.80
CA ALA A 527 -0.14 34.57 -24.85
C ALA A 527 -0.84 34.61 -23.48
N ILE A 528 -0.59 33.59 -22.67
CA ILE A 528 -1.10 33.46 -21.31
C ILE A 528 0.10 33.27 -20.37
N ILE A 529 0.11 33.98 -19.24
CA ILE A 529 1.02 33.73 -18.12
C ILE A 529 0.15 33.30 -16.95
N SER A 530 0.42 32.11 -16.40
CA SER A 530 -0.39 31.56 -15.31
C SER A 530 0.49 31.06 -14.18
N ASP A 531 0.10 31.30 -12.93
CA ASP A 531 0.64 30.53 -11.82
C ASP A 531 0.24 29.06 -11.91
N VAL A 532 1.06 28.18 -11.35
CA VAL A 532 0.78 26.74 -11.23
C VAL A 532 -0.21 26.47 -10.10
N MET A 533 -0.07 27.15 -8.96
CA MET A 533 -0.85 26.86 -7.75
C MET A 533 -1.93 27.92 -7.54
N MET A 534 -3.18 27.60 -7.87
CA MET A 534 -4.32 28.50 -7.71
C MET A 534 -5.56 27.72 -7.23
N PRO A 535 -6.49 28.36 -6.50
CA PRO A 535 -7.75 27.75 -6.09
C PRO A 535 -8.69 27.53 -7.28
N VAL A 536 -9.72 26.69 -7.08
CA VAL A 536 -10.76 26.34 -8.07
C VAL A 536 -10.25 25.52 -9.26
N MET A 537 -9.31 26.06 -10.03
CA MET A 537 -8.64 25.37 -11.13
C MET A 537 -7.18 25.81 -11.14
N ASP A 538 -6.28 24.84 -10.99
CA ASP A 538 -4.84 25.09 -10.97
C ASP A 538 -4.27 25.34 -12.39
N GLY A 539 -3.04 25.85 -12.47
CA GLY A 539 -2.42 26.19 -13.76
C GLY A 539 -2.16 24.99 -14.67
N LEU A 540 -1.98 23.80 -14.09
CA LEU A 540 -1.77 22.56 -14.85
C LEU A 540 -3.08 22.07 -15.47
N GLU A 541 -4.16 22.13 -14.71
CA GLU A 541 -5.51 21.83 -15.18
C GLU A 541 -5.94 22.84 -16.24
N LEU A 542 -5.67 24.14 -16.05
CA LEU A 542 -5.85 25.17 -17.08
C LEU A 542 -5.06 24.82 -18.35
N CYS A 543 -3.77 24.49 -18.22
CA CYS A 543 -2.93 24.09 -19.36
C CYS A 543 -3.52 22.89 -20.11
N ARG A 544 -3.93 21.83 -19.39
CA ARG A 544 -4.53 20.64 -20.00
C ARG A 544 -5.82 20.98 -20.73
N ASN A 545 -6.71 21.76 -20.12
CA ASN A 545 -7.97 22.19 -20.75
C ASN A 545 -7.71 23.01 -22.01
N LEU A 546 -6.75 23.93 -21.97
CA LEU A 546 -6.39 24.74 -23.14
C LEU A 546 -5.78 23.89 -24.26
N LYS A 547 -4.83 23.01 -23.94
CA LYS A 547 -4.06 22.24 -24.92
C LYS A 547 -4.81 21.03 -25.49
N SER A 548 -5.81 20.51 -24.79
CA SER A 548 -6.70 19.45 -25.27
C SER A 548 -7.90 19.94 -26.09
N ASN A 549 -8.25 21.21 -25.97
CA ASN A 549 -9.36 21.80 -26.71
C ASN A 549 -8.87 22.40 -28.04
N LEU A 550 -9.46 21.93 -29.15
CA LEU A 550 -9.13 22.38 -30.50
C LEU A 550 -9.29 23.90 -30.67
N ASP A 551 -10.23 24.55 -29.99
CA ASP A 551 -10.42 25.99 -30.12
C ASP A 551 -9.28 26.79 -29.50
N THR A 552 -8.57 26.26 -28.50
CA THR A 552 -7.63 27.03 -27.65
C THR A 552 -6.20 26.50 -27.63
N CYS A 553 -5.96 25.27 -28.11
CA CYS A 553 -4.67 24.58 -27.99
C CYS A 553 -3.50 25.27 -28.69
N HIS A 554 -3.83 26.18 -29.59
CA HIS A 554 -2.90 27.01 -30.32
C HIS A 554 -2.36 28.17 -29.46
N VAL A 555 -3.02 28.60 -28.39
CA VAL A 555 -2.59 29.76 -27.59
C VAL A 555 -1.33 29.41 -26.78
N PRO A 556 -0.24 30.22 -26.86
CA PRO A 556 0.96 30.04 -26.05
C PRO A 556 0.68 30.23 -24.55
N LEU A 557 1.22 29.34 -23.70
CA LEU A 557 1.08 29.39 -22.25
C LEU A 557 2.44 29.27 -21.56
N ILE A 558 2.74 30.23 -20.69
CA ILE A 558 3.88 30.21 -19.76
C ILE A 558 3.37 29.91 -18.35
N LEU A 559 3.95 28.91 -17.71
CA LEU A 559 3.63 28.58 -16.31
C LEU A 559 4.68 29.16 -15.35
N LEU A 560 4.22 29.99 -14.42
CA LEU A 560 5.02 30.47 -13.29
C LEU A 560 5.02 29.38 -12.21
N THR A 561 6.18 28.84 -11.88
CA THR A 561 6.31 27.72 -10.94
C THR A 561 7.14 28.11 -9.74
N ALA A 562 6.73 27.69 -8.54
CA ALA A 562 7.57 27.86 -7.36
C ALA A 562 8.77 26.87 -7.35
N ARG A 563 8.94 25.98 -8.33
CA ARG A 563 9.93 24.88 -8.27
C ARG A 563 10.64 24.66 -9.61
N ALA A 564 11.95 24.91 -9.64
CA ALA A 564 12.81 24.65 -10.80
C ALA A 564 12.87 23.18 -11.26
N ARG A 565 12.63 22.19 -10.38
CA ARG A 565 12.59 20.74 -10.77
C ARG A 565 11.22 20.24 -11.23
N VAL A 566 10.15 21.01 -11.05
CA VAL A 566 8.82 20.59 -11.52
C VAL A 566 8.76 20.67 -13.05
N GLU A 567 9.68 21.38 -13.71
CA GLU A 567 9.85 21.40 -15.17
C GLU A 567 10.12 19.99 -15.73
N SER A 568 11.08 19.25 -15.17
CA SER A 568 11.39 17.87 -15.61
C SER A 568 10.30 16.85 -15.24
N GLU A 569 9.59 17.04 -14.12
CA GLU A 569 8.41 16.22 -13.78
C GLU A 569 7.22 16.56 -14.69
N MET A 570 7.01 17.83 -15.06
CA MET A 570 5.92 18.29 -15.92
C MET A 570 6.13 17.91 -17.39
N GLU A 571 7.36 17.94 -17.88
CA GLU A 571 7.75 17.35 -19.17
C GLU A 571 7.48 15.84 -19.17
N GLY A 572 7.81 15.14 -18.08
CA GLY A 572 7.52 13.70 -17.92
C GLY A 572 6.04 13.34 -17.81
N ILE A 573 5.19 14.28 -17.33
CA ILE A 573 3.72 14.14 -17.29
C ILE A 573 3.09 14.51 -18.66
N GLY A 574 3.85 15.10 -19.58
CA GLY A 574 3.35 15.51 -20.90
C GLY A 574 2.42 16.72 -20.85
N VAL A 575 2.59 17.62 -19.88
CA VAL A 575 1.80 18.86 -19.81
C VAL A 575 2.34 19.82 -20.88
N GLY A 576 1.57 20.06 -21.95
CA GLY A 576 2.02 20.76 -23.16
C GLY A 576 2.13 22.30 -23.06
N ALA A 577 2.60 22.85 -21.94
CA ALA A 577 2.90 24.28 -21.84
C ALA A 577 4.12 24.64 -22.73
N ASP A 578 4.16 25.88 -23.20
CA ASP A 578 5.20 26.33 -24.14
C ASP A 578 6.48 26.77 -23.42
N ASP A 579 6.36 27.22 -22.17
CA ASP A 579 7.51 27.59 -21.35
C ASP A 579 7.18 27.55 -19.84
N TYR A 580 8.23 27.47 -19.02
CA TYR A 580 8.15 27.44 -17.56
C TYR A 580 9.13 28.44 -16.95
N VAL A 581 8.68 29.18 -15.93
CA VAL A 581 9.50 30.21 -15.27
C VAL A 581 9.41 30.09 -13.76
N ALA A 582 10.55 29.94 -13.09
CA ALA A 582 10.60 29.82 -11.63
C ALA A 582 10.31 31.16 -10.91
N LYS A 583 9.48 31.14 -9.86
CA LYS A 583 9.27 32.23 -8.90
C LYS A 583 10.27 32.14 -7.74
N PRO A 584 10.94 33.25 -7.35
CA PRO A 584 10.87 34.59 -7.94
C PRO A 584 11.59 34.65 -9.30
N PHE A 585 11.02 35.42 -10.24
CA PHE A 585 11.60 35.59 -11.58
C PHE A 585 12.25 36.96 -11.73
N HIS A 586 13.27 37.02 -12.60
CA HIS A 586 13.85 38.29 -13.01
C HIS A 586 12.90 38.99 -14.02
N PRO A 587 12.48 40.25 -13.80
CA PRO A 587 11.52 40.95 -14.65
C PRO A 587 11.90 40.94 -16.14
N ASP A 588 13.16 41.25 -16.45
CA ASP A 588 13.64 41.32 -17.83
C ASP A 588 13.70 39.95 -18.53
N LEU A 589 13.98 38.88 -17.78
CA LEU A 589 13.98 37.52 -18.32
C LEU A 589 12.56 37.08 -18.69
N LEU A 590 11.58 37.38 -17.84
CA LEU A 590 10.18 37.08 -18.11
C LEU A 590 9.67 37.88 -19.33
N ARG A 591 10.02 39.17 -19.44
CA ARG A 591 9.70 40.00 -20.61
C ARG A 591 10.26 39.40 -21.90
N LEU A 592 11.53 39.02 -21.89
CA LEU A 592 12.20 38.45 -23.07
C LEU A 592 11.56 37.12 -23.51
N ARG A 593 11.18 36.24 -22.57
CA ARG A 593 10.52 34.96 -22.87
C ARG A 593 9.17 35.16 -23.54
N VAL A 594 8.33 36.04 -22.99
CA VAL A 594 7.00 36.38 -23.56
C VAL A 594 7.16 36.94 -24.97
N GLN A 595 8.08 37.90 -25.15
CA GLN A 595 8.35 38.50 -26.45
C GLN A 595 8.80 37.44 -27.46
N THR A 596 9.76 36.59 -27.09
CA THR A 596 10.30 35.53 -27.95
C THR A 596 9.20 34.55 -28.39
N LEU A 597 8.30 34.16 -27.49
CA LEU A 597 7.19 33.25 -27.81
C LEU A 597 6.22 33.85 -28.84
N ILE A 598 5.84 35.12 -28.65
CA ILE A 598 4.91 35.81 -29.56
C ILE A 598 5.60 36.07 -30.92
N GLU A 599 6.84 36.52 -30.91
CA GLU A 599 7.61 36.79 -32.14
C GLU A 599 7.86 35.52 -32.95
N ASN A 600 8.25 34.42 -32.30
CA ASN A 600 8.45 33.13 -32.97
C ASN A 600 7.17 32.67 -33.69
N ARG A 601 6.01 32.85 -33.04
CA ARG A 601 4.71 32.53 -33.64
C ARG A 601 4.41 33.41 -34.86
N GLN A 602 4.62 34.72 -34.75
CA GLN A 602 4.39 35.65 -35.86
C GLN A 602 5.33 35.36 -37.03
N GLN A 603 6.60 35.03 -36.75
CA GLN A 603 7.56 34.64 -37.79
C GLN A 603 7.14 33.34 -38.50
N LEU A 604 6.61 32.36 -37.76
CA LEU A 604 6.09 31.12 -38.33
C LEU A 604 4.94 31.39 -39.32
N ILE A 605 3.99 32.24 -38.92
CA ILE A 605 2.87 32.67 -39.78
C ILE A 605 3.38 33.40 -41.03
N ARG A 606 4.36 34.31 -40.89
CA ARG A 606 4.94 35.04 -42.03
C ARG A 606 5.67 34.11 -43.00
N LYS A 607 6.47 33.17 -42.48
CA LYS A 607 7.17 32.16 -43.30
C LYS A 607 6.17 31.36 -44.13
N TYR A 608 5.08 30.91 -43.50
CA TYR A 608 4.02 30.18 -44.20
C TYR A 608 3.37 30.99 -45.33
N GLN A 609 3.01 32.25 -45.07
CA GLN A 609 2.38 33.11 -46.08
C GLN A 609 3.27 33.33 -47.31
N SER A 610 4.59 33.23 -47.14
CA SER A 610 5.59 33.36 -48.21
C SER A 610 6.06 32.04 -48.85
N ALA A 611 5.72 30.89 -48.27
CA ALA A 611 6.26 29.60 -48.70
C ALA A 611 5.63 29.11 -50.02
N GLU A 612 6.43 28.51 -50.91
CA GLU A 612 5.96 27.93 -52.18
C GLU A 612 5.29 26.55 -52.00
N GLU A 613 5.68 25.76 -50.99
CA GLU A 613 5.03 24.49 -50.61
C GLU A 613 4.20 24.62 -49.31
N ILE A 614 3.15 23.80 -49.16
CA ILE A 614 2.30 23.76 -47.95
C ILE A 614 2.68 22.52 -47.15
N ILE A 615 3.36 22.72 -46.03
CA ILE A 615 3.71 21.64 -45.12
C ILE A 615 3.01 21.92 -43.77
N PRO A 616 1.93 21.19 -43.43
CA PRO A 616 1.21 21.39 -42.16
C PRO A 616 2.10 21.32 -40.91
N LYS A 617 3.19 20.52 -40.97
CA LYS A 617 4.19 20.39 -39.90
C LYS A 617 5.00 21.66 -39.61
N ASP A 618 5.06 22.60 -40.55
CA ASP A 618 5.83 23.84 -40.39
C ASP A 618 5.04 24.95 -39.68
N LEU A 619 3.73 24.75 -39.46
CA LEU A 619 2.78 25.75 -38.96
C LEU A 619 2.40 25.59 -37.49
N THR A 620 2.58 24.39 -36.93
CA THR A 620 2.22 24.10 -35.56
C THR A 620 3.03 22.92 -35.03
N ARG A 621 3.39 22.97 -33.75
CA ARG A 621 4.01 21.85 -33.04
C ARG A 621 2.98 20.95 -32.35
N ASN A 622 1.72 21.36 -32.33
CA ASN A 622 0.64 20.61 -31.67
C ASN A 622 -0.01 19.62 -32.68
N PRO A 623 -0.03 18.31 -32.39
CA PRO A 623 -0.65 17.31 -33.27
C PRO A 623 -2.12 17.57 -33.60
N LEU A 624 -2.88 18.20 -32.68
CA LEU A 624 -4.29 18.54 -32.90
C LEU A 624 -4.45 19.64 -33.97
N ASP A 625 -3.57 20.64 -33.94
CA ASP A 625 -3.57 21.72 -34.93
C ASP A 625 -3.12 21.21 -36.30
N GLU A 626 -2.13 20.31 -36.33
CA GLU A 626 -1.65 19.68 -37.57
C GLU A 626 -2.77 18.89 -38.23
N ALA A 627 -3.45 18.02 -37.47
CA ALA A 627 -4.58 17.24 -37.96
C ALA A 627 -5.73 18.12 -38.44
N PHE A 628 -6.02 19.22 -37.73
CA PHE A 628 -7.03 20.20 -38.14
C PHE A 628 -6.67 20.87 -39.46
N LEU A 629 -5.46 21.41 -39.60
CA LEU A 629 -5.03 22.08 -40.83
C LEU A 629 -5.03 21.11 -42.02
N GLN A 630 -4.57 19.88 -41.81
CA GLN A 630 -4.62 18.84 -42.84
C GLN A 630 -6.06 18.55 -43.28
N LYS A 631 -6.99 18.44 -42.34
CA LYS A 631 -8.42 18.24 -42.65
C LYS A 631 -9.02 19.44 -43.38
N VAL A 632 -8.67 20.67 -43.01
CA VAL A 632 -9.10 21.90 -43.70
C VAL A 632 -8.58 21.89 -45.14
N ILE A 633 -7.29 21.67 -45.34
CA ILE A 633 -6.66 21.62 -46.67
C ILE A 633 -7.33 20.55 -47.52
N GLN A 634 -7.48 19.32 -47.00
CA GLN A 634 -8.12 18.22 -47.71
C GLN A 634 -9.58 18.54 -48.09
N SER A 635 -10.34 19.19 -47.19
CA SER A 635 -11.72 19.59 -47.47
C SER A 635 -11.80 20.63 -48.59
N ILE A 636 -10.84 21.55 -48.65
CA ILE A 636 -10.75 22.53 -49.74
C ILE A 636 -10.31 21.86 -51.04
N GLU A 637 -9.33 20.94 -50.99
CA GLU A 637 -8.82 20.19 -52.14
C GLU A 637 -9.91 19.32 -52.80
N GLN A 638 -10.74 18.66 -52.00
CA GLN A 638 -11.89 17.87 -52.48
C GLN A 638 -12.99 18.73 -53.14
N ASN A 639 -12.99 20.04 -52.88
CA ASN A 639 -13.98 20.99 -53.37
C ASN A 639 -13.36 22.12 -54.23
N LEU A 640 -12.21 21.88 -54.87
CA LEU A 640 -11.51 22.90 -55.67
C LEU A 640 -12.36 23.45 -56.80
N SER A 641 -12.99 22.57 -57.57
CA SER A 641 -13.78 22.92 -58.76
C SER A 641 -15.16 23.49 -58.41
N ASN A 642 -15.58 23.44 -57.14
CA ASN A 642 -16.89 23.92 -56.70
C ASN A 642 -16.87 25.44 -56.48
N GLU A 643 -17.49 26.20 -57.39
CA GLU A 643 -17.55 27.66 -57.30
C GLU A 643 -18.33 28.21 -56.10
N GLU A 644 -19.25 27.41 -55.54
CA GLU A 644 -20.15 27.82 -54.44
C GLU A 644 -19.61 27.44 -53.04
N PHE A 645 -18.46 26.76 -52.97
CA PHE A 645 -17.89 26.30 -51.70
C PHE A 645 -17.70 27.45 -50.70
N SER A 646 -18.49 27.40 -49.62
CA SER A 646 -18.63 28.49 -48.66
C SER A 646 -17.86 28.26 -47.36
N VAL A 647 -17.72 29.31 -46.54
CA VAL A 647 -17.11 29.18 -45.21
C VAL A 647 -17.99 28.32 -44.29
N GLU A 648 -19.30 28.36 -44.49
CA GLU A 648 -20.30 27.54 -43.82
C GLU A 648 -20.09 26.06 -44.13
N GLU A 649 -19.96 25.69 -45.41
CA GLU A 649 -19.68 24.31 -45.84
C GLU A 649 -18.33 23.81 -45.32
N LEU A 650 -17.29 24.65 -45.36
CA LEU A 650 -16.00 24.30 -44.76
C LEU A 650 -16.11 24.05 -43.25
N GLY A 651 -16.93 24.84 -42.54
CA GLY A 651 -17.23 24.67 -41.12
C GLY A 651 -17.91 23.33 -40.83
N GLU A 652 -18.86 22.92 -41.67
CA GLU A 652 -19.51 21.60 -41.57
C GLU A 652 -18.53 20.45 -41.78
N CYS A 653 -17.64 20.53 -42.79
CA CYS A 653 -16.63 19.50 -43.05
C CYS A 653 -15.68 19.28 -41.86
N VAL A 654 -15.33 20.35 -41.14
CA VAL A 654 -14.42 20.30 -39.99
C VAL A 654 -15.12 20.28 -38.62
N CYS A 655 -16.45 20.22 -38.60
CA CYS A 655 -17.29 20.22 -37.40
C CYS A 655 -17.10 21.45 -36.49
N MET A 656 -16.98 22.64 -37.06
CA MET A 656 -16.79 23.89 -36.31
C MET A 656 -17.82 24.96 -36.73
N SER A 657 -18.24 25.79 -35.77
CA SER A 657 -19.04 26.98 -36.08
C SER A 657 -18.22 27.97 -36.92
N ARG A 658 -18.89 28.80 -37.72
CA ARG A 658 -18.23 29.83 -38.53
C ARG A 658 -17.29 30.72 -37.72
N SER A 659 -17.70 31.12 -36.51
CA SER A 659 -16.88 31.96 -35.64
C SER A 659 -15.65 31.22 -35.12
N ASN A 660 -15.77 29.96 -34.69
CA ASN A 660 -14.62 29.20 -34.22
C ASN A 660 -13.64 28.88 -35.35
N LEU A 661 -14.16 28.51 -36.52
CA LEU A 661 -13.36 28.30 -37.72
C LEU A 661 -12.55 29.54 -38.09
N PHE A 662 -13.21 30.71 -38.08
CA PHE A 662 -12.57 31.99 -38.37
C PHE A 662 -11.41 32.28 -37.41
N ARG A 663 -11.66 32.17 -36.11
CA ARG A 663 -10.66 32.41 -35.06
C ARG A 663 -9.47 31.46 -35.21
N LYS A 664 -9.76 30.16 -35.37
CA LYS A 664 -8.76 29.11 -35.45
C LYS A 664 -7.86 29.24 -36.68
N LEU A 665 -8.44 29.43 -37.86
CA LEU A 665 -7.68 29.62 -39.10
C LEU A 665 -6.84 30.89 -39.04
N LYS A 666 -7.43 32.01 -38.59
CA LYS A 666 -6.70 33.27 -38.47
C LYS A 666 -5.52 33.17 -37.50
N ALA A 667 -5.68 32.46 -36.38
CA ALA A 667 -4.63 32.30 -35.38
C ALA A 667 -3.49 31.34 -35.79
N LEU A 668 -3.74 30.45 -36.76
CA LEU A 668 -2.76 29.50 -37.28
C LEU A 668 -2.07 30.00 -38.57
N THR A 669 -2.82 30.63 -39.47
CA THR A 669 -2.35 30.97 -40.83
C THR A 669 -2.24 32.48 -41.07
N GLY A 670 -2.76 33.29 -40.15
CA GLY A 670 -2.86 34.75 -40.30
C GLY A 670 -3.91 35.21 -41.32
N GLN A 671 -4.72 34.29 -41.85
CA GLN A 671 -5.71 34.56 -42.91
C GLN A 671 -7.12 34.22 -42.46
N THR A 672 -8.11 34.93 -42.98
CA THR A 672 -9.52 34.55 -42.80
C THR A 672 -9.84 33.26 -43.57
N PRO A 673 -10.89 32.49 -43.19
CA PRO A 673 -11.23 31.25 -43.89
C PRO A 673 -11.44 31.45 -45.39
N LEU A 674 -12.06 32.56 -45.79
CA LEU A 674 -12.27 32.88 -47.21
C LEU A 674 -10.95 33.14 -47.94
N GLU A 675 -10.04 33.91 -47.35
CA GLU A 675 -8.70 34.13 -47.90
C GLU A 675 -7.91 32.83 -48.00
N PHE A 676 -8.06 31.95 -47.02
CA PHE A 676 -7.39 30.66 -46.98
C PHE A 676 -7.90 29.71 -48.08
N ILE A 677 -9.22 29.65 -48.32
CA ILE A 677 -9.79 28.90 -49.44
C ILE A 677 -9.19 29.38 -50.77
N TYR A 678 -9.15 30.70 -50.98
CA TYR A 678 -8.54 31.27 -52.19
C TYR A 678 -7.04 30.97 -52.29
N PHE A 679 -6.31 31.02 -51.17
CA PHE A 679 -4.90 30.69 -51.13
C PHE A 679 -4.62 29.26 -51.59
N ILE A 680 -5.36 28.27 -51.09
CA ILE A 680 -5.22 26.86 -51.51
C ILE A 680 -5.58 26.68 -52.99
N ARG A 681 -6.67 27.28 -53.46
CA ARG A 681 -7.06 27.24 -54.89
C ARG A 681 -5.97 27.82 -55.80
N LEU A 682 -5.40 28.95 -55.42
CA LEU A 682 -4.33 29.62 -56.16
C LEU A 682 -3.04 28.79 -56.18
N LYS A 683 -2.69 28.14 -55.07
CA LYS A 683 -1.57 27.19 -54.99
C LYS A 683 -1.77 26.01 -55.94
N HIS A 684 -2.95 25.42 -55.96
CA HIS A 684 -3.23 24.30 -56.86
C HIS A 684 -3.23 24.74 -58.35
N ALA A 685 -3.67 25.98 -58.62
CA ALA A 685 -3.53 26.59 -59.94
C ALA A 685 -2.06 26.74 -60.37
N MET A 686 -1.13 27.05 -59.45
CA MET A 686 0.31 27.09 -59.76
C MET A 686 0.83 25.72 -60.20
N GLN A 687 0.42 24.64 -59.52
CA GLN A 687 0.82 23.28 -59.89
C GLN A 687 0.32 22.94 -61.31
N LEU A 688 -0.95 23.22 -61.61
CA LEU A 688 -1.53 23.00 -62.94
C LEU A 688 -0.87 23.85 -64.03
N LEU A 689 -0.45 25.08 -63.71
CA LEU A 689 0.32 25.93 -64.62
C LEU A 689 1.68 25.30 -64.95
N LEU A 690 2.37 24.72 -63.97
CA LEU A 690 3.68 24.06 -64.14
C LEU A 690 3.58 22.74 -64.93
N GLU A 691 2.46 22.03 -64.85
CA GLU A 691 2.21 20.81 -65.65
C GLU A 691 2.03 21.09 -67.15
N ARG A 692 1.66 22.32 -67.53
CA ARG A 692 1.47 22.77 -68.93
C ARG A 692 0.43 21.98 -69.74
N LYS A 693 -0.52 21.32 -69.08
CA LYS A 693 -1.58 20.53 -69.75
C LYS A 693 -2.85 21.33 -70.07
N TYR A 694 -3.09 22.42 -69.35
CA TYR A 694 -4.32 23.20 -69.41
C TYR A 694 -4.04 24.66 -69.75
N SER A 695 -4.95 25.31 -70.45
CA SER A 695 -4.93 26.76 -70.69
C SER A 695 -5.29 27.53 -69.41
N ILE A 696 -4.88 28.81 -69.32
CA ILE A 696 -5.20 29.67 -68.15
C ILE A 696 -6.72 29.76 -67.92
N SER A 697 -7.51 29.73 -68.99
CA SER A 697 -8.97 29.73 -68.91
C SER A 697 -9.52 28.43 -68.32
N GLU A 698 -8.98 27.27 -68.72
CA GLU A 698 -9.38 25.96 -68.16
C GLU A 698 -8.95 25.84 -66.70
N ILE A 699 -7.73 26.25 -66.35
CA ILE A 699 -7.22 26.24 -64.97
C ILE A 699 -8.12 27.08 -64.04
N THR A 700 -8.62 28.22 -64.53
CA THR A 700 -9.54 29.09 -63.78
C THR A 700 -10.78 28.33 -63.30
N TYR A 701 -11.40 27.53 -64.17
CA TYR A 701 -12.60 26.77 -63.82
C TYR A 701 -12.27 25.52 -63.01
N GLU A 702 -11.15 24.85 -63.29
CA GLU A 702 -10.67 23.69 -62.53
C GLU A 702 -10.43 24.01 -61.04
N VAL A 703 -9.98 25.22 -60.73
CA VAL A 703 -9.76 25.69 -59.36
C VAL A 703 -10.94 26.52 -58.81
N GLY A 704 -12.11 26.46 -59.47
CA GLY A 704 -13.38 26.98 -58.96
C GLY A 704 -13.51 28.50 -58.92
N PHE A 705 -12.87 29.23 -59.84
CA PHE A 705 -13.06 30.67 -59.99
C PHE A 705 -14.10 31.00 -61.07
N LYS A 706 -15.05 31.90 -60.74
CA LYS A 706 -16.15 32.32 -61.63
C LYS A 706 -15.73 32.88 -62.99
N ASN A 707 -14.57 33.54 -63.07
CA ASN A 707 -14.05 34.07 -64.33
C ASN A 707 -12.53 34.32 -64.29
N PRO A 708 -11.85 34.31 -65.45
CA PRO A 708 -10.39 34.49 -65.54
C PRO A 708 -9.88 35.85 -65.04
N SER A 709 -10.72 36.88 -65.04
CA SER A 709 -10.38 38.21 -64.55
C SER A 709 -10.21 38.22 -63.03
N SER A 710 -11.15 37.61 -62.31
CA SER A 710 -11.09 37.44 -60.85
C SER A 710 -9.92 36.55 -60.43
N PHE A 711 -9.67 35.46 -61.17
CA PHE A 711 -8.52 34.58 -60.93
C PHE A 711 -7.20 35.34 -61.07
N SER A 712 -7.00 36.06 -62.18
CA SER A 712 -5.76 36.81 -62.44
C SER A 712 -5.51 37.91 -61.40
N LYS A 713 -6.57 38.58 -60.93
CA LYS A 713 -6.48 39.61 -59.88
C LYS A 713 -6.09 39.00 -58.53
N SER A 714 -6.71 37.88 -58.14
CA SER A 714 -6.37 37.18 -56.90
C SER A 714 -4.98 36.56 -56.94
N PHE A 715 -4.58 35.98 -58.07
CA PHE A 715 -3.23 35.42 -58.27
C PHE A 715 -2.16 36.51 -58.15
N ARG A 716 -2.36 37.66 -58.79
CA ARG A 716 -1.45 38.81 -58.69
C ARG A 716 -1.39 39.41 -57.30
N LYS A 717 -2.52 39.44 -56.58
CA LYS A 717 -2.56 39.89 -55.18
C LYS A 717 -1.74 38.95 -54.26
N GLN A 718 -1.83 37.65 -54.49
CA GLN A 718 -1.19 36.65 -53.63
C GLN A 718 0.31 36.47 -53.93
N PHE A 719 0.70 36.43 -55.21
CA PHE A 719 2.08 36.10 -55.63
C PHE A 719 2.84 37.29 -56.24
N GLY A 720 2.22 38.47 -56.30
CA GLY A 720 2.83 39.70 -56.84
C GLY A 720 2.96 39.77 -58.36
N LYS A 721 2.64 38.68 -59.09
CA LYS A 721 2.83 38.57 -60.55
C LYS A 721 1.59 37.98 -61.23
N ALA A 722 1.40 38.23 -62.53
CA ALA A 722 0.31 37.59 -63.28
C ALA A 722 0.60 36.10 -63.53
N PRO A 723 -0.42 35.23 -63.69
CA PRO A 723 -0.23 33.79 -63.95
C PRO A 723 0.70 33.51 -65.15
N THR A 724 0.58 34.30 -66.22
CA THR A 724 1.40 34.18 -67.43
C THR A 724 2.87 34.56 -67.19
N GLU A 725 3.10 35.61 -66.39
CA GLU A 725 4.45 36.07 -66.01
C GLU A 725 5.14 35.03 -65.10
N TYR A 726 4.40 34.47 -64.15
CA TYR A 726 4.88 33.41 -63.26
C TYR A 726 5.32 32.18 -64.05
N LEU A 727 4.51 31.73 -65.02
CA LEU A 727 4.84 30.59 -65.88
C LEU A 727 6.12 30.84 -66.69
N GLN A 728 6.26 32.03 -67.28
CA GLN A 728 7.46 32.40 -68.05
C GLN A 728 8.74 32.41 -67.20
N GLU A 729 8.66 32.92 -65.97
CA GLU A 729 9.80 32.96 -65.05
C GLU A 729 10.24 31.57 -64.59
N GLN A 730 9.28 30.69 -64.28
CA GLN A 730 9.60 29.30 -63.91
C GLN A 730 10.19 28.50 -65.09
N ILE A 731 9.70 28.75 -66.31
CA ILE A 731 10.30 28.20 -67.55
C ILE A 731 11.75 28.70 -67.72
N ALA A 732 12.02 29.96 -67.41
CA ALA A 732 13.37 30.52 -67.48
C ALA A 732 14.30 29.96 -66.39
N ARG A 733 13.80 29.74 -65.17
CA ARG A 733 14.55 29.10 -64.07
C ARG A 733 14.88 27.63 -64.31
N GLN A 734 14.03 26.88 -65.03
CA GLN A 734 14.31 25.47 -65.38
C GLN A 734 15.29 25.30 -66.56
N LYS A 735 15.59 26.38 -67.30
CA LYS A 735 16.52 26.39 -68.45
C LYS A 735 17.96 26.80 -68.08
N ASN A 736 18.15 27.35 -66.89
CA ASN A 736 19.44 27.63 -66.26
C ASN A 736 19.72 26.58 -65.19
#